data_AF-A0A536UNM7-F1
#
_entry.id   AF-A0A536UNM7-F1
#
_cell.length_a   1.000
_cell.length_b   1.000
_cell.length_c   1.000
_cell.angle_alpha   90.00
_cell.angle_beta   90.00
_cell.angle_gamma   90.00
#
_symmetry.space_group_name_H-M   'P 1'
#
loop_
_entity.id
_entity.type
_entity.pdbx_description
1 polymer ?
#
loop_
_entity_poly.entity_id
_entity_poly.type
_entity_poly.pdbx_seq_one_letter_code
_entity_poly.pdbx_strand_id
1 'polypeptide(L)'
;MNAPLRVYEPRSRPGEQRANLLVPGRNCWRIERAHRASWLVDGAEYFSAVRSALTQAQSTIFILGWDIDSRMRLVPTGANDGLPERLGDFLAALLASRPKLNAYILSWDFALLFALEREWLTELRLASRTQRRLDFQLDDRHPAGASHHQKFIVVDDALAFVSGFDLTSNRWDTSEHRLDDPRRRNSDGKLYAPFHDIGMVVDGDVASALGELARERWYAATGRRARHHEPGAREKRWPAQVDANLVDIDIAISRTEPRFEGRSGIFEVRDLHLDAIAAAKFSLFAENQYFTSRTIAAALEARLRDPEGPDIVVVSPSTQSGWLETSTMGVLRSRIHGDLVRADSHGRYRVYCPWLDDGGGGHTCLNVHSKILIVDDELLITGSANLSGRSMGLDTECNLAIEAKNDEQISLAIATLRNRLLGEHLDRDAASVDEAIRKRGGLIAGIEALRGRRRSMRPLTAETTEDWSALVPDHSVLDPEESIDAEQLMEEVVSRGEKRPLATRTLAIILVIGVLSALALAWRYTPLRDYVNAESLAQASEGFAQSPFAPLIVFVAFFGGGLIMVPVTVMIAATGIVFGPLLGFFYALVGETLAAVGVYFLGRKLGRATVRRIAGKRINELSRRIAKRGLIAVVVVRALPVAPFTIINLIAGASHISFRDFLLGTIIGMAPGTLVLVLFVDRIVAAVRAPGPLTFTLLAIIAGIALGGALALRARLGAPPPKQRTNHPAAAKGD
;
A
#
# COMPACT_ATOMS: atom_id res chain seq x y z
N MET A 1 -45.74 -18.82 10.41
CA MET A 1 -46.56 -17.73 10.99
C MET A 1 -45.61 -16.58 11.27
N ASN A 2 -45.70 -15.53 10.45
CA ASN A 2 -44.85 -14.34 10.55
C ASN A 2 -45.27 -13.55 11.79
N ALA A 3 -44.47 -13.60 12.85
CA ALA A 3 -44.55 -12.59 13.88
C ALA A 3 -44.14 -11.26 13.22
N PRO A 4 -44.94 -10.19 13.33
CA PRO A 4 -44.54 -8.89 12.78
C PRO A 4 -43.23 -8.46 13.44
N LEU A 5 -42.25 -8.02 12.63
CA LEU A 5 -41.08 -7.29 13.08
C LEU A 5 -41.60 -6.15 13.97
N ARG A 6 -41.39 -6.29 15.30
CA ARG A 6 -41.73 -5.22 16.25
C ARG A 6 -40.91 -4.00 15.89
N VAL A 7 -41.58 -2.84 15.91
CA VAL A 7 -41.04 -1.50 15.61
C VAL A 7 -39.64 -1.36 16.21
N TYR A 8 -38.66 -1.09 15.35
CA TYR A 8 -37.33 -0.67 15.78
C TYR A 8 -37.50 0.62 16.57
N GLU A 9 -37.23 0.61 17.87
CA GLU A 9 -37.23 1.84 18.67
C GLU A 9 -35.89 2.56 18.42
N PRO A 10 -35.87 3.71 17.74
CA PRO A 10 -34.64 4.47 17.54
C PRO A 10 -34.04 4.83 18.90
N ARG A 11 -32.74 4.64 19.06
CA ARG A 11 -32.03 5.08 20.27
C ARG A 11 -31.95 6.61 20.27
N SER A 12 -33.01 7.27 20.72
CA SER A 12 -33.11 8.71 20.90
C SER A 12 -33.45 9.04 22.35
N ARG A 13 -32.84 10.10 22.89
CA ARG A 13 -33.29 10.66 24.18
C ARG A 13 -34.54 11.50 23.89
N PRO A 14 -35.63 11.38 24.68
CA PRO A 14 -36.86 12.13 24.42
C PRO A 14 -36.61 13.65 24.38
N GLY A 15 -37.01 14.32 23.29
CA GLY A 15 -36.99 15.79 23.16
C GLY A 15 -35.71 16.43 22.60
N GLU A 16 -34.71 15.64 22.18
CA GLU A 16 -33.45 16.17 21.68
C GLU A 16 -33.44 16.33 20.14
N GLN A 17 -33.46 17.57 19.64
CA GLN A 17 -33.18 17.84 18.22
C GLN A 17 -31.68 17.63 17.96
N ARG A 18 -31.33 16.58 17.23
CA ARG A 18 -29.95 16.36 16.76
C ARG A 18 -29.66 17.32 15.61
N ALA A 19 -28.56 18.08 15.72
CA ALA A 19 -28.07 18.90 14.62
C ALA A 19 -27.64 17.99 13.45
N ASN A 20 -27.87 18.45 12.21
CA ASN A 20 -27.41 17.73 11.02
C ASN A 20 -25.89 17.52 11.10
N LEU A 21 -25.47 16.27 11.03
CA LEU A 21 -24.06 15.90 11.09
C LEU A 21 -23.37 16.14 9.74
N LEU A 22 -24.09 15.97 8.63
CA LEU A 22 -23.57 16.18 7.29
C LEU A 22 -23.69 17.66 6.88
N VAL A 23 -22.54 18.30 6.66
CA VAL A 23 -22.42 19.73 6.34
C VAL A 23 -21.59 19.91 5.07
N PRO A 24 -22.24 20.16 3.91
CA PRO A 24 -21.55 20.43 2.65
C PRO A 24 -20.55 21.57 2.74
N GLY A 25 -19.38 21.38 2.15
CA GLY A 25 -18.26 22.33 2.19
C GLY A 25 -17.43 22.30 3.48
N ARG A 26 -17.81 21.51 4.48
CA ARG A 26 -17.01 21.28 5.71
C ARG A 26 -16.54 19.84 5.81
N ASN A 27 -17.46 18.93 6.08
CA ASN A 27 -17.18 17.52 6.33
C ASN A 27 -17.71 16.58 5.23
N CYS A 28 -18.39 17.13 4.23
CA CYS A 28 -18.64 16.48 2.96
C CYS A 28 -18.56 17.50 1.83
N TRP A 29 -18.28 17.03 0.61
CA TRP A 29 -18.27 17.87 -0.57
C TRP A 29 -19.68 18.34 -0.90
N ARG A 30 -20.61 17.38 -0.97
CA ARG A 30 -22.01 17.58 -1.33
C ARG A 30 -22.87 16.42 -0.84
N ILE A 31 -24.17 16.69 -0.79
CA ILE A 31 -25.22 15.72 -0.51
C ILE A 31 -26.07 15.64 -1.77
N GLU A 32 -26.23 14.43 -2.31
CA GLU A 32 -26.92 14.19 -3.57
C GLU A 32 -27.97 13.08 -3.40
N ARG A 33 -28.99 13.10 -4.25
CA ARG A 33 -30.09 12.12 -4.19
C ARG A 33 -29.69 10.81 -4.86
N ALA A 34 -29.92 9.69 -4.17
CA ALA A 34 -29.87 8.35 -4.72
C ALA A 34 -31.27 7.76 -4.82
N HIS A 35 -31.66 7.22 -5.99
CA HIS A 35 -32.96 6.54 -6.10
C HIS A 35 -32.90 5.14 -5.48
N ARG A 36 -31.75 4.47 -5.61
CA ARG A 36 -31.45 3.19 -5.00
C ARG A 36 -30.05 3.19 -4.45
N ALA A 37 -29.90 2.57 -3.29
CA ALA A 37 -28.63 2.33 -2.65
C ALA A 37 -28.60 0.94 -2.02
N SER A 38 -27.50 0.23 -2.18
CA SER A 38 -27.30 -1.10 -1.59
C SER A 38 -25.86 -1.29 -1.17
N TRP A 39 -25.64 -1.96 -0.05
CA TRP A 39 -24.34 -2.49 0.33
C TRP A 39 -24.11 -3.85 -0.32
N LEU A 40 -22.84 -4.16 -0.59
CA LEU A 40 -22.36 -5.38 -1.22
C LEU A 40 -21.27 -5.94 -0.30
N VAL A 41 -21.56 -7.06 0.36
CA VAL A 41 -20.65 -7.65 1.35
C VAL A 41 -19.83 -8.74 0.67
N ASP A 42 -18.52 -8.66 0.83
CA ASP A 42 -17.51 -9.51 0.20
C ASP A 42 -17.42 -9.41 -1.33
N GLY A 43 -16.29 -9.94 -1.84
CA GLY A 43 -15.94 -9.83 -3.25
C GLY A 43 -16.92 -10.55 -4.17
N ALA A 44 -17.55 -11.64 -3.73
CA ALA A 44 -18.49 -12.38 -4.58
C ALA A 44 -19.72 -11.56 -4.96
N GLU A 45 -20.34 -10.86 -4.01
CA GLU A 45 -21.46 -9.96 -4.28
C GLU A 45 -20.97 -8.74 -5.08
N TYR A 46 -19.89 -8.10 -4.62
CA TYR A 46 -19.38 -6.88 -5.23
C TYR A 46 -18.97 -7.06 -6.69
N PHE A 47 -18.09 -8.03 -6.99
CA PHE A 47 -17.57 -8.22 -8.33
C PHE A 47 -18.62 -8.77 -9.31
N SER A 48 -19.59 -9.56 -8.82
CA SER A 48 -20.74 -9.97 -9.60
C SER A 48 -21.60 -8.77 -10.01
N ALA A 49 -21.91 -7.89 -9.05
CA ALA A 49 -22.67 -6.66 -9.29
C ALA A 49 -21.94 -5.73 -10.28
N VAL A 50 -20.63 -5.53 -10.09
CA VAL A 50 -19.79 -4.74 -11.01
C VAL A 50 -19.82 -5.34 -12.42
N ARG A 51 -19.67 -6.66 -12.58
CA ARG A 51 -19.73 -7.29 -13.90
C ARG A 51 -21.09 -7.04 -14.58
N SER A 52 -22.17 -7.24 -13.83
CA SER A 52 -23.55 -7.00 -14.30
C SER A 52 -23.82 -5.55 -14.69
N ALA A 53 -23.26 -4.58 -13.97
CA ALA A 53 -23.36 -3.16 -14.34
C ALA A 53 -22.56 -2.83 -15.61
N LEU A 54 -21.33 -3.35 -15.71
CA LEU A 54 -20.45 -3.06 -16.85
C LEU A 54 -21.00 -3.61 -18.18
N THR A 55 -21.72 -4.74 -18.17
CA THR A 55 -22.41 -5.23 -19.37
C THR A 55 -23.54 -4.31 -19.83
N GLN A 56 -24.08 -3.45 -18.96
CA GLN A 56 -25.14 -2.50 -19.28
C GLN A 56 -24.60 -1.14 -19.76
N ALA A 57 -23.30 -0.88 -19.66
CA ALA A 57 -22.66 0.38 -20.06
C ALA A 57 -22.88 0.70 -21.54
N GLN A 58 -23.07 1.98 -21.89
CA GLN A 58 -23.32 2.43 -23.27
C GLN A 58 -22.45 3.62 -23.70
N SER A 59 -22.01 4.45 -22.76
CA SER A 59 -21.37 5.75 -23.02
C SER A 59 -19.99 5.84 -22.37
N THR A 60 -19.89 5.68 -21.06
CA THR A 60 -18.66 5.90 -20.30
C THR A 60 -18.52 4.93 -19.14
N ILE A 61 -17.32 4.40 -18.96
CA ILE A 61 -16.90 3.67 -17.76
C ILE A 61 -15.71 4.43 -17.16
N PHE A 62 -15.80 4.80 -15.89
CA PHE A 62 -14.66 5.24 -15.10
C PHE A 62 -14.32 4.16 -14.08
N ILE A 63 -13.05 3.81 -13.96
CA ILE A 63 -12.54 2.91 -12.91
C ILE A 63 -11.37 3.65 -12.26
N LEU A 64 -11.54 4.05 -11.00
CA LEU A 64 -10.49 4.63 -10.17
C LEU A 64 -10.14 3.61 -9.09
N GLY A 65 -8.85 3.37 -8.90
CA GLY A 65 -8.37 2.39 -7.92
C GLY A 65 -6.91 2.62 -7.54
N TRP A 66 -6.53 2.03 -6.40
CA TRP A 66 -5.14 1.94 -5.98
C TRP A 66 -4.36 0.92 -6.84
N ASP A 67 -5.06 -0.12 -7.30
CA ASP A 67 -4.51 -1.14 -8.20
C ASP A 67 -5.57 -1.73 -9.14
N ILE A 68 -5.12 -2.34 -10.24
CA ILE A 68 -5.97 -3.10 -11.15
C ILE A 68 -5.17 -4.23 -11.80
N ASP A 69 -5.72 -5.45 -11.83
CA ASP A 69 -5.13 -6.61 -12.50
C ASP A 69 -6.02 -7.00 -13.68
N SER A 70 -5.48 -6.88 -14.90
CA SER A 70 -6.24 -7.16 -16.13
C SER A 70 -6.61 -8.63 -16.29
N ARG A 71 -5.97 -9.53 -15.53
CA ARG A 71 -6.18 -10.97 -15.55
C ARG A 71 -7.24 -11.42 -14.53
N MET A 72 -7.66 -10.53 -13.63
CA MET A 72 -8.66 -10.83 -12.61
C MET A 72 -9.94 -11.38 -13.25
N ARG A 73 -10.55 -12.37 -12.59
CA ARG A 73 -11.89 -12.88 -12.89
C ARG A 73 -12.88 -12.31 -11.88
N LEU A 74 -13.81 -11.47 -12.34
CA LEU A 74 -14.85 -10.91 -11.48
C LEU A 74 -15.82 -11.98 -10.94
N VAL A 75 -16.10 -13.00 -11.77
CA VAL A 75 -16.98 -14.13 -11.44
C VAL A 75 -16.22 -15.43 -11.73
N PRO A 76 -15.45 -15.97 -10.76
CA PRO A 76 -14.61 -17.16 -10.97
C PRO A 76 -15.38 -18.43 -11.37
N THR A 77 -16.67 -18.51 -11.05
CA THR A 77 -17.56 -19.62 -11.43
C THR A 77 -18.07 -19.54 -12.87
N GLY A 78 -17.71 -18.49 -13.61
CA GLY A 78 -18.28 -18.18 -14.91
C GLY A 78 -19.55 -17.33 -14.78
N ALA A 79 -19.63 -16.26 -15.57
CA ALA A 79 -20.76 -15.32 -15.54
C ALA A 79 -21.90 -15.68 -16.51
N ASN A 80 -21.67 -16.64 -17.42
CA ASN A 80 -22.65 -17.13 -18.39
C ASN A 80 -23.31 -16.03 -19.26
N ASP A 81 -22.61 -14.93 -19.49
CA ASP A 81 -23.05 -13.76 -20.28
C ASP A 81 -22.48 -13.75 -21.71
N GLY A 82 -21.76 -14.80 -22.11
CA GLY A 82 -21.11 -14.91 -23.42
C GLY A 82 -19.90 -14.00 -23.60
N LEU A 83 -19.43 -13.33 -22.54
CA LEU A 83 -18.28 -12.43 -22.60
C LEU A 83 -17.04 -13.04 -21.92
N PRO A 84 -15.83 -12.60 -22.27
CA PRO A 84 -14.60 -13.12 -21.67
C PRO A 84 -14.56 -13.02 -20.14
N GLU A 85 -13.85 -13.94 -19.50
CA GLU A 85 -13.79 -14.03 -18.03
C GLU A 85 -12.80 -13.03 -17.41
N ARG A 86 -11.65 -12.80 -18.07
CA ARG A 86 -10.60 -11.90 -17.60
C ARG A 86 -11.00 -10.44 -17.82
N LEU A 87 -10.79 -9.59 -16.83
CA LEU A 87 -11.20 -8.18 -16.83
C LEU A 87 -10.76 -7.43 -18.08
N GLY A 88 -9.50 -7.56 -18.50
CA GLY A 88 -8.98 -6.88 -19.68
C GLY A 88 -9.60 -7.38 -21.00
N ASP A 89 -9.90 -8.68 -21.11
CA ASP A 89 -10.56 -9.26 -22.29
C ASP A 89 -12.05 -8.87 -22.34
N PHE A 90 -12.68 -8.85 -21.16
CA PHE A 90 -14.05 -8.43 -20.96
C PHE A 90 -14.28 -6.97 -21.37
N LEU A 91 -13.46 -6.04 -20.87
CA LEU A 91 -13.54 -4.62 -21.23
C LEU A 91 -13.30 -4.40 -22.74
N ALA A 92 -12.36 -5.13 -23.33
CA ALA A 92 -12.11 -5.06 -24.77
C ALA A 92 -13.32 -5.55 -25.60
N ALA A 93 -13.97 -6.64 -25.18
CA ALA A 93 -15.17 -7.16 -25.82
C ALA A 93 -16.37 -6.20 -25.69
N LEU A 94 -16.52 -5.53 -24.54
CA LEU A 94 -17.54 -4.50 -24.35
C LEU A 94 -17.33 -3.32 -25.31
N LEU A 95 -16.10 -2.80 -25.40
CA LEU A 95 -15.77 -1.68 -26.28
C LEU A 95 -15.84 -2.04 -27.78
N ALA A 96 -15.56 -3.30 -28.13
CA ALA A 96 -15.73 -3.81 -29.50
C ALA A 96 -17.20 -3.84 -29.91
N SER A 97 -18.08 -4.30 -29.02
CA SER A 97 -19.53 -4.42 -29.27
C SER A 97 -20.30 -3.09 -29.17
N ARG A 98 -19.71 -2.05 -28.56
CA ARG A 98 -20.39 -0.77 -28.30
C ARG A 98 -19.56 0.41 -28.84
N PRO A 99 -19.85 0.89 -30.06
CA PRO A 99 -19.00 1.90 -30.72
C PRO A 99 -19.01 3.27 -30.04
N LYS A 100 -20.00 3.56 -29.19
CA LYS A 100 -20.10 4.83 -28.42
C LYS A 100 -19.43 4.77 -27.04
N LEU A 101 -19.13 3.57 -26.54
CA LEU A 101 -18.58 3.37 -25.19
C LEU A 101 -17.10 3.78 -25.12
N ASN A 102 -16.73 4.49 -24.07
CA ASN A 102 -15.35 4.83 -23.72
C ASN A 102 -15.08 4.38 -22.29
N ALA A 103 -13.88 3.87 -22.04
CA ALA A 103 -13.46 3.44 -20.71
C ALA A 103 -12.19 4.19 -20.30
N TYR A 104 -12.23 4.77 -19.10
CA TYR A 104 -11.16 5.55 -18.48
C TYR A 104 -10.76 4.85 -17.19
N ILE A 105 -9.51 4.42 -17.11
CA ILE A 105 -8.96 3.70 -15.95
C ILE A 105 -7.82 4.52 -15.38
N LEU A 106 -7.95 4.92 -14.11
CA LEU A 106 -6.95 5.67 -13.37
C LEU A 106 -6.46 4.81 -12.19
N SER A 107 -5.18 4.46 -12.21
CA SER A 107 -4.53 3.64 -11.18
C SER A 107 -3.35 4.40 -10.56
N TRP A 108 -2.93 4.12 -9.33
CA TRP A 108 -1.81 4.82 -8.70
C TRP A 108 -0.43 4.57 -9.38
N ASP A 109 0.38 5.63 -9.59
CA ASP A 109 1.82 5.56 -9.99
C ASP A 109 2.69 5.16 -8.79
N PHE A 110 2.87 3.85 -8.61
CA PHE A 110 3.52 3.28 -7.43
C PHE A 110 5.06 3.32 -7.48
N ALA A 111 5.69 3.26 -6.31
CA ALA A 111 7.13 3.04 -6.20
C ALA A 111 7.48 1.56 -6.45
N LEU A 112 8.57 1.28 -7.16
CA LEU A 112 9.06 -0.06 -7.56
C LEU A 112 9.10 -1.13 -6.43
N LEU A 113 9.03 -0.72 -5.16
CA LEU A 113 8.94 -1.60 -3.99
C LEU A 113 7.75 -2.59 -4.08
N PHE A 114 6.62 -2.19 -4.69
CA PHE A 114 5.43 -3.05 -4.86
C PHE A 114 5.42 -3.87 -6.16
N ALA A 115 6.51 -3.86 -6.93
CA ALA A 115 6.56 -4.49 -8.25
C ALA A 115 6.38 -6.02 -8.19
N LEU A 116 6.69 -6.68 -7.07
CA LEU A 116 6.53 -8.15 -6.95
C LEU A 116 5.10 -8.59 -6.61
N GLU A 117 4.23 -7.68 -6.18
CA GLU A 117 2.85 -7.97 -5.75
C GLU A 117 1.79 -7.57 -6.78
N ARG A 118 2.20 -6.88 -7.85
CA ARG A 118 1.31 -6.33 -8.89
C ARG A 118 1.56 -6.95 -10.26
N GLU A 119 0.56 -6.88 -11.13
CA GLU A 119 0.74 -7.26 -12.54
C GLU A 119 1.80 -6.34 -13.19
N TRP A 120 2.87 -6.93 -13.70
CA TRP A 120 3.86 -6.21 -14.50
C TRP A 120 3.28 -5.79 -15.84
N LEU A 121 3.56 -4.55 -16.23
CA LEU A 121 3.23 -4.02 -17.54
C LEU A 121 1.71 -3.96 -17.83
N THR A 122 0.87 -3.81 -16.78
CA THR A 122 -0.59 -3.59 -16.90
C THR A 122 -0.91 -2.46 -17.89
N GLU A 123 -0.18 -1.36 -17.81
CA GLU A 123 -0.30 -0.25 -18.77
C GLU A 123 -0.03 -0.72 -20.20
N LEU A 124 1.04 -1.48 -20.47
CA LEU A 124 1.33 -2.00 -21.79
C LEU A 124 0.32 -3.07 -22.23
N ARG A 125 -0.29 -3.86 -21.35
CA ARG A 125 -1.30 -4.87 -21.72
C ARG A 125 -2.66 -4.27 -21.97
N LEU A 126 -3.09 -3.30 -21.17
CA LEU A 126 -4.33 -2.56 -21.40
C LEU A 126 -4.16 -1.55 -22.55
N ALA A 127 -3.00 -0.91 -22.70
CA ALA A 127 -2.74 0.05 -23.78
C ALA A 127 -2.30 -0.59 -25.11
N SER A 128 -1.67 -1.78 -25.12
CA SER A 128 -1.37 -2.51 -26.39
C SER A 128 -2.63 -3.05 -27.06
N ARG A 129 -3.74 -3.11 -26.32
CA ARG A 129 -5.07 -3.48 -26.82
C ARG A 129 -5.80 -2.28 -27.45
N THR A 130 -5.08 -1.53 -28.29
CA THR A 130 -5.45 -0.95 -29.61
C THR A 130 -6.90 -0.50 -29.92
N GLN A 131 -7.75 -0.23 -28.93
CA GLN A 131 -8.94 0.57 -29.12
C GLN A 131 -8.66 1.95 -28.55
N ARG A 132 -8.73 2.99 -29.40
CA ARG A 132 -8.63 4.42 -29.03
C ARG A 132 -9.59 4.88 -27.92
N ARG A 133 -10.47 3.99 -27.44
CA ARG A 133 -11.54 4.23 -26.46
C ARG A 133 -11.29 3.58 -25.10
N LEU A 134 -10.20 2.82 -24.92
CA LEU A 134 -9.72 2.38 -23.60
C LEU A 134 -8.50 3.21 -23.22
N ASP A 135 -8.68 4.16 -22.33
CA ASP A 135 -7.61 5.00 -21.81
C ASP A 135 -7.24 4.52 -20.41
N PHE A 136 -6.07 3.90 -20.27
CA PHE A 136 -5.46 3.59 -18.98
C PHE A 136 -4.37 4.62 -18.66
N GLN A 137 -4.35 5.15 -17.43
CA GLN A 137 -3.34 6.10 -16.97
C GLN A 137 -2.95 5.83 -15.52
N LEU A 138 -1.68 6.12 -15.20
CA LEU A 138 -1.20 6.15 -13.82
C LEU A 138 -1.35 7.57 -13.25
N ASP A 139 -1.92 7.70 -12.05
CA ASP A 139 -2.07 8.94 -11.31
C ASP A 139 -0.91 9.15 -10.34
N ASP A 140 -0.29 10.32 -10.46
CA ASP A 140 0.83 10.80 -9.66
C ASP A 140 0.58 12.20 -9.10
N ARG A 141 -0.67 12.70 -9.16
CA ARG A 141 -1.02 14.08 -8.78
C ARG A 141 -1.27 14.24 -7.29
N HIS A 142 -0.33 13.72 -6.50
CA HIS A 142 -0.32 13.74 -5.04
C HIS A 142 1.14 13.93 -4.54
N PRO A 143 1.34 14.35 -3.27
CA PRO A 143 2.68 14.54 -2.72
C PRO A 143 3.53 13.26 -2.71
N ALA A 144 4.84 13.43 -2.59
CA ALA A 144 5.75 12.30 -2.39
C ALA A 144 5.38 11.54 -1.11
N GLY A 145 5.23 10.22 -1.19
CA GLY A 145 4.82 9.41 -0.04
C GLY A 145 3.32 9.18 0.06
N ALA A 146 2.50 9.97 -0.63
CA ALA A 146 1.06 9.75 -0.76
C ALA A 146 0.73 8.69 -1.84
N SER A 147 -0.52 8.24 -1.84
CA SER A 147 -1.09 7.35 -2.84
C SER A 147 -2.43 7.83 -3.40
N HIS A 148 -2.72 7.41 -4.64
CA HIS A 148 -4.09 7.43 -5.12
C HIS A 148 -4.84 6.23 -4.54
N HIS A 149 -5.79 6.47 -3.64
CA HIS A 149 -6.44 5.41 -2.88
C HIS A 149 -7.98 5.42 -2.98
N GLN A 150 -8.54 6.29 -3.80
CA GLN A 150 -9.97 6.25 -4.12
C GLN A 150 -10.29 5.01 -4.94
N LYS A 151 -11.38 4.33 -4.57
CA LYS A 151 -11.81 3.09 -5.20
C LYS A 151 -13.27 3.21 -5.56
N PHE A 152 -13.52 3.64 -6.78
CA PHE A 152 -14.88 3.76 -7.27
C PHE A 152 -14.98 3.57 -8.77
N ILE A 153 -16.14 3.08 -9.19
CA ILE A 153 -16.47 2.79 -10.59
C ILE A 153 -17.72 3.59 -10.93
N VAL A 154 -17.74 4.26 -12.07
CA VAL A 154 -18.92 4.99 -12.56
C VAL A 154 -19.30 4.47 -13.95
N VAL A 155 -20.56 4.13 -14.14
CA VAL A 155 -21.13 3.64 -15.40
C VAL A 155 -22.16 4.65 -15.89
N ASP A 156 -21.89 5.25 -17.05
CA ASP A 156 -22.75 6.19 -17.77
C ASP A 156 -23.28 7.37 -16.93
N ASP A 157 -22.54 7.81 -15.90
CA ASP A 157 -22.98 8.85 -14.95
C ASP A 157 -24.32 8.53 -14.25
N ALA A 158 -24.74 7.27 -14.29
CA ALA A 158 -26.07 6.82 -13.86
C ALA A 158 -26.00 5.78 -12.74
N LEU A 159 -24.90 5.05 -12.63
CA LEU A 159 -24.63 4.09 -11.56
C LEU A 159 -23.19 4.24 -11.10
N ALA A 160 -22.95 4.17 -9.80
CA ALA A 160 -21.61 4.17 -9.23
C ALA A 160 -21.44 3.11 -8.14
N PHE A 161 -20.21 2.63 -8.00
CA PHE A 161 -19.76 1.78 -6.91
C PHE A 161 -18.68 2.52 -6.15
N VAL A 162 -18.78 2.65 -4.83
CA VAL A 162 -17.71 3.16 -3.94
C VAL A 162 -17.39 2.07 -2.93
N SER A 163 -16.13 1.72 -2.74
CA SER A 163 -15.78 0.55 -1.91
C SER A 163 -14.37 0.57 -1.34
N GLY A 164 -14.06 -0.42 -0.49
CA GLY A 164 -12.68 -0.79 -0.17
C GLY A 164 -12.00 -1.64 -1.26
N PHE A 165 -12.74 -2.14 -2.25
CA PHE A 165 -12.26 -3.08 -3.27
C PHE A 165 -11.52 -2.40 -4.43
N ASP A 166 -10.33 -2.91 -4.72
CA ASP A 166 -9.67 -2.74 -6.03
C ASP A 166 -10.09 -3.85 -7.00
N LEU A 167 -10.09 -3.56 -8.30
CA LEU A 167 -10.29 -4.58 -9.35
C LEU A 167 -8.99 -5.37 -9.61
N THR A 168 -8.49 -6.06 -8.60
CA THR A 168 -7.21 -6.77 -8.65
C THR A 168 -7.29 -8.15 -7.96
N SER A 169 -6.23 -8.94 -8.11
CA SER A 169 -6.11 -10.29 -7.54
C SER A 169 -6.25 -10.28 -6.01
N ASN A 170 -6.63 -11.41 -5.41
CA ASN A 170 -6.69 -11.62 -3.96
C ASN A 170 -7.80 -10.88 -3.19
N ARG A 171 -8.86 -10.45 -3.87
CA ARG A 171 -9.99 -9.71 -3.25
C ARG A 171 -11.33 -10.46 -3.28
N TRP A 172 -11.43 -11.53 -4.08
CA TRP A 172 -12.69 -12.29 -4.22
C TRP A 172 -12.84 -13.24 -3.05
N ASP A 173 -13.97 -13.21 -2.36
CA ASP A 173 -14.34 -14.19 -1.34
C ASP A 173 -15.86 -14.21 -1.17
N THR A 174 -16.38 -15.17 -0.43
CA THR A 174 -17.79 -15.21 0.00
C THR A 174 -17.90 -15.06 1.51
N SER A 175 -19.08 -14.69 2.02
CA SER A 175 -19.30 -14.46 3.46
C SER A 175 -19.12 -15.71 4.33
N GLU A 176 -19.02 -16.92 3.74
CA GLU A 176 -18.62 -18.11 4.47
C GLU A 176 -17.12 -18.13 4.84
N HIS A 177 -16.29 -17.37 4.13
CA HIS A 177 -14.83 -17.29 4.28
C HIS A 177 -14.15 -18.65 4.44
N ARG A 178 -14.55 -19.62 3.61
CA ARG A 178 -13.97 -20.96 3.65
C ARG A 178 -12.46 -20.87 3.44
N LEU A 179 -11.69 -21.48 4.34
CA LEU A 179 -10.22 -21.46 4.26
C LEU A 179 -9.72 -22.14 2.98
N ASP A 180 -10.42 -23.17 2.51
CA ASP A 180 -10.08 -24.03 1.39
C ASP A 180 -10.89 -23.75 0.10
N ASP A 181 -11.50 -22.57 -0.04
CA ASP A 181 -12.37 -22.28 -1.18
C ASP A 181 -11.63 -22.38 -2.53
N PRO A 182 -11.95 -23.37 -3.40
CA PRO A 182 -11.20 -23.58 -4.64
C PRO A 182 -11.37 -22.44 -5.64
N ARG A 183 -12.39 -21.59 -5.48
CA ARG A 183 -12.67 -20.41 -6.32
C ARG A 183 -11.72 -19.26 -5.99
N ARG A 184 -11.15 -19.24 -4.78
CA ARG A 184 -10.30 -18.17 -4.26
C ARG A 184 -8.84 -18.30 -4.73
N ARG A 185 -8.64 -18.25 -6.06
CA ARG A 185 -7.33 -18.37 -6.70
C ARG A 185 -6.91 -17.08 -7.38
N ASN A 186 -5.65 -16.72 -7.23
CA ASN A 186 -5.07 -15.55 -7.89
C ASN A 186 -4.83 -15.80 -9.38
N SER A 187 -4.38 -14.78 -10.10
CA SER A 187 -4.08 -14.88 -11.55
C SER A 187 -3.03 -15.94 -11.91
N ASP A 188 -2.22 -16.42 -10.96
CA ASP A 188 -1.23 -17.47 -11.13
C ASP A 188 -1.72 -18.85 -10.66
N GLY A 189 -3.01 -18.97 -10.31
CA GLY A 189 -3.65 -20.21 -9.87
C GLY A 189 -3.40 -20.58 -8.41
N LYS A 190 -2.71 -19.74 -7.62
CA LYS A 190 -2.44 -19.99 -6.19
C LYS A 190 -3.66 -19.62 -5.34
N LEU A 191 -3.99 -20.50 -4.39
CA LEU A 191 -4.99 -20.21 -3.36
C LEU A 191 -4.46 -19.09 -2.44
N TYR A 192 -5.28 -18.09 -2.13
CA TYR A 192 -4.95 -17.02 -1.18
C TYR A 192 -5.81 -17.11 0.09
N ALA A 193 -5.47 -16.35 1.13
CA ALA A 193 -6.19 -16.34 2.40
C ALA A 193 -7.57 -15.66 2.30
N PRO A 194 -8.51 -15.95 3.22
CA PRO A 194 -9.82 -15.30 3.24
C PRO A 194 -9.73 -13.78 3.37
N PHE A 195 -10.66 -13.10 2.72
CA PHE A 195 -10.66 -11.65 2.55
C PHE A 195 -12.08 -11.10 2.74
N HIS A 196 -12.22 -10.11 3.60
CA HIS A 196 -13.48 -9.46 3.90
C HIS A 196 -13.40 -7.98 3.62
N ASP A 197 -14.38 -7.45 2.90
CA ASP A 197 -14.50 -6.03 2.58
C ASP A 197 -15.95 -5.71 2.16
N ILE A 198 -16.27 -4.43 2.04
CA ILE A 198 -17.60 -3.94 1.71
C ILE A 198 -17.54 -2.87 0.62
N GLY A 199 -18.52 -2.92 -0.27
CA GLY A 199 -18.79 -1.86 -1.23
C GLY A 199 -20.22 -1.35 -1.12
N MET A 200 -20.47 -0.23 -1.76
CA MET A 200 -21.80 0.35 -1.92
C MET A 200 -22.06 0.64 -3.39
N VAL A 201 -23.24 0.27 -3.89
CA VAL A 201 -23.74 0.64 -5.21
C VAL A 201 -24.87 1.63 -5.07
N VAL A 202 -24.83 2.68 -5.90
CA VAL A 202 -25.79 3.78 -5.90
C VAL A 202 -26.14 4.20 -7.33
N ASP A 203 -27.35 4.67 -7.55
CA ASP A 203 -27.76 5.36 -8.78
C ASP A 203 -28.24 6.78 -8.49
N GLY A 204 -28.71 7.50 -9.51
CA GLY A 204 -29.25 8.85 -9.35
C GLY A 204 -28.18 9.94 -9.39
N ASP A 205 -28.45 11.07 -8.75
CA ASP A 205 -27.61 12.26 -8.82
C ASP A 205 -26.26 12.04 -8.12
N VAL A 206 -26.21 11.19 -7.09
CA VAL A 206 -24.94 10.77 -6.45
C VAL A 206 -24.00 10.04 -7.43
N ALA A 207 -24.53 9.25 -8.37
CA ALA A 207 -23.71 8.58 -9.37
C ALA A 207 -23.17 9.56 -10.42
N SER A 208 -23.99 10.53 -10.83
CA SER A 208 -23.57 11.63 -11.71
C SER A 208 -22.47 12.46 -11.06
N ALA A 209 -22.64 12.72 -9.76
CA ALA A 209 -21.69 13.44 -8.94
C ALA A 209 -20.31 12.75 -8.84
N LEU A 210 -20.30 11.43 -8.65
CA LEU A 210 -19.07 10.64 -8.68
C LEU A 210 -18.44 10.64 -10.08
N GLY A 211 -19.25 10.69 -11.14
CA GLY A 211 -18.78 10.87 -12.52
C GLY A 211 -18.08 12.20 -12.77
N GLU A 212 -18.57 13.29 -12.16
CA GLU A 212 -17.88 14.59 -12.16
C GLU A 212 -16.53 14.49 -11.46
N LEU A 213 -16.49 13.89 -10.26
CA LEU A 213 -15.24 13.67 -9.52
C LEU A 213 -14.22 12.85 -10.32
N ALA A 214 -14.68 11.79 -10.99
CA ALA A 214 -13.84 10.98 -11.87
C ALA A 214 -13.25 11.79 -13.03
N ARG A 215 -14.05 12.64 -13.68
CA ARG A 215 -13.61 13.52 -14.77
C ARG A 215 -12.62 14.58 -14.31
N GLU A 216 -12.86 15.20 -13.15
CA GLU A 216 -11.96 16.19 -12.57
C GLU A 216 -10.59 15.58 -12.28
N ARG A 217 -10.58 14.39 -11.65
CA ARG A 217 -9.34 13.67 -11.41
C ARG A 217 -8.64 13.21 -12.67
N TRP A 218 -9.39 12.68 -13.62
CA TRP A 218 -8.85 12.32 -14.92
C TRP A 218 -8.17 13.51 -15.60
N TYR A 219 -8.80 14.69 -15.56
CA TYR A 219 -8.22 15.92 -16.08
C TYR A 219 -6.98 16.34 -15.29
N ALA A 220 -7.03 16.28 -13.95
CA ALA A 220 -5.88 16.61 -13.11
C ALA A 220 -4.66 15.71 -13.38
N ALA A 221 -4.89 14.41 -13.59
CA ALA A 221 -3.86 13.40 -13.87
C ALA A 221 -3.29 13.51 -15.28
N THR A 222 -4.14 13.77 -16.27
CA THR A 222 -3.77 13.60 -17.69
C THR A 222 -3.69 14.90 -18.49
N GLY A 223 -4.28 15.98 -17.99
CA GLY A 223 -4.51 17.22 -18.75
C GLY A 223 -5.55 17.08 -19.88
N ARG A 224 -6.18 15.90 -20.04
CA ARG A 224 -7.16 15.62 -21.09
C ARG A 224 -8.56 15.57 -20.49
N ARG A 225 -9.54 16.18 -21.14
CA ARG A 225 -10.94 16.06 -20.73
C ARG A 225 -11.49 14.71 -21.21
N ALA A 226 -12.01 13.92 -20.28
CA ALA A 226 -12.79 12.74 -20.62
C ALA A 226 -14.14 13.16 -21.23
N ARG A 227 -14.75 12.28 -22.02
CA ARG A 227 -16.05 12.55 -22.62
C ARG A 227 -17.11 12.69 -21.53
N HIS A 228 -17.99 13.66 -21.72
CA HIS A 228 -19.23 13.82 -20.96
C HIS A 228 -20.38 13.36 -21.85
N HIS A 229 -21.33 12.61 -21.31
CA HIS A 229 -22.59 12.32 -21.98
C HIS A 229 -23.72 12.75 -21.06
N GLU A 230 -24.80 13.28 -21.65
CA GLU A 230 -26.05 13.47 -20.93
C GLU A 230 -26.54 12.12 -20.39
N PRO A 231 -26.98 12.04 -19.13
CA PRO A 231 -27.46 10.80 -18.54
C PRO A 231 -28.56 10.17 -19.43
N GLY A 232 -28.36 8.91 -19.83
CA GLY A 232 -29.43 8.12 -20.44
C GLY A 232 -30.52 7.76 -19.41
N ALA A 233 -31.50 6.94 -19.81
CA ALA A 233 -32.51 6.43 -18.88
C ALA A 233 -31.85 5.69 -17.68
N ARG A 234 -31.87 6.34 -16.50
CA ARG A 234 -31.14 5.95 -15.28
C ARG A 234 -31.50 4.55 -14.77
N GLU A 235 -32.75 4.10 -15.00
CA GLU A 235 -33.27 2.83 -14.46
C GLU A 235 -32.56 1.58 -14.99
N LYS A 236 -32.03 1.60 -16.22
CA LYS A 236 -31.49 0.42 -16.94
C LYS A 236 -30.01 0.13 -16.64
N ARG A 237 -29.47 0.55 -15.50
CA ARG A 237 -28.06 0.30 -15.13
C ARG A 237 -27.89 -0.51 -13.86
N TRP A 238 -28.93 -0.60 -13.05
CA TRP A 238 -28.87 -1.31 -11.78
C TRP A 238 -28.58 -2.80 -12.00
N PRO A 239 -27.66 -3.41 -11.23
CA PRO A 239 -27.40 -4.85 -11.32
C PRO A 239 -28.66 -5.66 -11.00
N ALA A 240 -29.08 -6.55 -11.90
CA ALA A 240 -30.34 -7.29 -11.77
C ALA A 240 -30.41 -8.20 -10.53
N GLN A 241 -29.25 -8.60 -10.00
CA GLN A 241 -29.13 -9.48 -8.84
C GLN A 241 -29.02 -8.75 -7.50
N VAL A 242 -29.07 -7.42 -7.49
CA VAL A 242 -28.92 -6.62 -6.27
C VAL A 242 -30.26 -5.99 -5.92
N ASP A 243 -30.79 -6.30 -4.75
CA ASP A 243 -31.96 -5.62 -4.20
C ASP A 243 -31.54 -4.30 -3.55
N ALA A 244 -32.31 -3.23 -3.76
CA ALA A 244 -32.05 -1.95 -3.10
C ALA A 244 -32.36 -2.07 -1.61
N ASN A 245 -31.38 -1.75 -0.74
CA ASN A 245 -31.61 -1.71 0.70
C ASN A 245 -32.29 -0.41 1.13
N LEU A 246 -32.00 0.66 0.42
CA LEU A 246 -32.59 1.98 0.63
C LEU A 246 -33.01 2.54 -0.74
N VAL A 247 -34.14 3.25 -0.74
CA VAL A 247 -34.69 3.89 -1.92
C VAL A 247 -34.96 5.35 -1.63
N ASP A 248 -34.69 6.21 -2.61
CA ASP A 248 -34.88 7.65 -2.51
C ASP A 248 -34.32 8.19 -1.18
N ILE A 249 -32.99 8.24 -1.10
CA ILE A 249 -32.25 8.75 0.07
C ILE A 249 -31.22 9.80 -0.32
N ASP A 250 -30.83 10.62 0.65
CA ASP A 250 -29.73 11.57 0.50
C ASP A 250 -28.42 10.89 0.88
N ILE A 251 -27.39 11.02 0.05
CA ILE A 251 -26.06 10.47 0.29
C ILE A 251 -25.03 11.59 0.20
N ALA A 252 -24.21 11.73 1.24
CA ALA A 252 -23.07 12.62 1.24
C ALA A 252 -21.85 11.96 0.60
N ILE A 253 -21.08 12.73 -0.16
CA ILE A 253 -19.76 12.34 -0.66
C ILE A 253 -18.71 13.12 0.13
N SER A 254 -17.75 12.43 0.74
CA SER A 254 -16.62 13.07 1.46
C SER A 254 -15.29 12.61 0.90
N ARG A 255 -14.32 13.52 0.80
CA ARG A 255 -13.01 13.26 0.18
C ARG A 255 -11.85 13.58 1.12
N THR A 256 -10.73 12.89 0.88
CA THR A 256 -9.41 13.37 1.29
C THR A 256 -8.64 13.70 0.01
N GLU A 257 -8.11 14.91 -0.10
CA GLU A 257 -7.13 15.27 -1.11
C GLU A 257 -6.02 16.09 -0.46
N PRO A 258 -4.76 15.60 -0.47
CA PRO A 258 -3.67 16.31 0.17
C PRO A 258 -3.36 17.63 -0.55
N ARG A 259 -2.79 18.58 0.19
CA ARG A 259 -2.23 19.80 -0.39
C ARG A 259 -1.16 19.45 -1.42
N PHE A 260 -1.34 19.86 -2.67
CA PHE A 260 -0.37 19.55 -3.73
C PHE A 260 -0.38 20.58 -4.87
N GLU A 261 0.81 21.02 -5.29
CA GLU A 261 1.03 21.98 -6.38
C GLU A 261 0.15 23.25 -6.29
N GLY A 262 0.12 23.89 -5.12
CA GLY A 262 -0.63 25.13 -4.90
C GLY A 262 -2.14 24.94 -4.66
N ARG A 263 -2.68 23.71 -4.79
CA ARG A 263 -4.06 23.40 -4.37
C ARG A 263 -4.15 23.29 -2.85
N SER A 264 -5.21 23.83 -2.27
CA SER A 264 -5.56 23.60 -0.86
C SER A 264 -5.87 22.13 -0.61
N GLY A 265 -5.55 21.62 0.58
CA GLY A 265 -5.97 20.29 0.99
C GLY A 265 -7.46 20.22 1.30
N ILE A 266 -8.06 19.07 1.03
CA ILE A 266 -9.45 18.70 1.33
C ILE A 266 -9.38 17.58 2.36
N PHE A 267 -10.06 17.75 3.49
CA PHE A 267 -9.99 16.84 4.64
C PHE A 267 -11.38 16.45 5.16
N GLU A 268 -12.38 16.47 4.27
CA GLU A 268 -13.79 16.22 4.58
C GLU A 268 -14.00 14.88 5.30
N VAL A 269 -13.29 13.82 4.85
CA VAL A 269 -13.33 12.50 5.48
C VAL A 269 -12.92 12.57 6.94
N ARG A 270 -11.79 13.21 7.26
CA ARG A 270 -11.29 13.34 8.63
C ARG A 270 -12.30 14.09 9.50
N ASP A 271 -12.75 15.24 9.00
CA ASP A 271 -13.65 16.11 9.75
C ASP A 271 -15.00 15.39 10.01
N LEU A 272 -15.50 14.62 9.05
CA LEU A 272 -16.72 13.80 9.22
C LEU A 272 -16.54 12.69 10.26
N HIS A 273 -15.40 12.00 10.27
CA HIS A 273 -15.14 10.97 11.29
C HIS A 273 -15.04 11.58 12.69
N LEU A 274 -14.40 12.74 12.82
CA LEU A 274 -14.32 13.46 14.10
C LEU A 274 -15.70 13.90 14.60
N ASP A 275 -16.52 14.46 13.72
CA ASP A 275 -17.89 14.84 14.02
C ASP A 275 -18.75 13.62 14.43
N ALA A 276 -18.63 12.51 13.69
CA ALA A 276 -19.33 11.27 13.98
C ALA A 276 -18.95 10.67 15.34
N ILE A 277 -17.65 10.63 15.67
CA ILE A 277 -17.17 10.17 16.97
C ILE A 277 -17.68 11.09 18.08
N ALA A 278 -17.60 12.41 17.88
CA ALA A 278 -18.09 13.38 18.86
C ALA A 278 -19.59 13.25 19.12
N ALA A 279 -20.38 12.92 18.09
CA ALA A 279 -21.83 12.75 18.17
C ALA A 279 -22.27 11.40 18.77
N ALA A 280 -21.38 10.42 18.90
CA ALA A 280 -21.72 9.06 19.35
C ALA A 280 -22.17 9.01 20.82
N LYS A 281 -23.36 8.45 21.06
CA LYS A 281 -24.01 8.38 22.38
C LYS A 281 -24.16 6.96 22.92
N PHE A 282 -24.50 6.00 22.06
CA PHE A 282 -24.85 4.64 22.49
C PHE A 282 -23.86 3.60 21.97
N SER A 283 -23.51 3.66 20.69
CA SER A 283 -22.61 2.69 20.07
C SER A 283 -21.89 3.26 18.86
N LEU A 284 -20.61 2.92 18.75
CA LEU A 284 -19.78 3.13 17.58
C LEU A 284 -19.22 1.77 17.16
N PHE A 285 -19.58 1.34 15.95
CA PHE A 285 -19.06 0.13 15.33
C PHE A 285 -18.23 0.50 14.11
N ALA A 286 -16.99 0.00 14.03
CA ALA A 286 -16.15 0.19 12.87
C ALA A 286 -15.53 -1.13 12.43
N GLU A 287 -15.42 -1.35 11.12
CA GLU A 287 -14.48 -2.33 10.57
C GLU A 287 -13.43 -1.57 9.76
N ASN A 288 -12.16 -1.80 10.10
CA ASN A 288 -11.08 -1.09 9.45
C ASN A 288 -9.79 -1.90 9.32
N GLN A 289 -9.24 -1.92 8.10
CA GLN A 289 -7.94 -2.52 7.81
C GLN A 289 -6.81 -1.95 8.68
N TYR A 290 -6.80 -0.63 8.87
CA TYR A 290 -5.80 0.06 9.67
C TYR A 290 -6.47 0.94 10.71
N PHE A 291 -6.07 0.74 11.96
CA PHE A 291 -6.46 1.59 13.08
C PHE A 291 -5.21 2.16 13.73
N THR A 292 -4.73 3.27 13.16
CA THR A 292 -3.43 3.85 13.48
C THR A 292 -3.44 5.38 13.59
N SER A 293 -4.53 6.09 13.26
CA SER A 293 -4.57 7.56 13.40
C SER A 293 -4.61 8.00 14.86
N ARG A 294 -3.69 8.89 15.26
CA ARG A 294 -3.72 9.53 16.58
C ARG A 294 -4.88 10.52 16.70
N THR A 295 -5.20 11.23 15.62
CA THR A 295 -6.31 12.18 15.59
C THR A 295 -7.65 11.47 15.87
N ILE A 296 -7.88 10.31 15.24
CA ILE A 296 -9.05 9.47 15.53
C ILE A 296 -8.97 8.90 16.95
N ALA A 297 -7.81 8.41 17.39
CA ALA A 297 -7.64 7.87 18.74
C ALA A 297 -7.97 8.91 19.82
N ALA A 298 -7.51 10.16 19.68
CA ALA A 298 -7.79 11.23 20.63
C ALA A 298 -9.29 11.55 20.72
N ALA A 299 -10.01 11.50 19.59
CA ALA A 299 -11.46 11.68 19.57
C ALA A 299 -12.19 10.54 20.28
N LEU A 300 -11.78 9.28 20.05
CA LEU A 300 -12.33 8.12 20.74
C LEU A 300 -12.03 8.17 22.25
N GLU A 301 -10.81 8.56 22.63
CA GLU A 301 -10.40 8.74 24.02
C GLU A 301 -11.30 9.74 24.74
N ALA A 302 -11.63 10.86 24.10
CA ALA A 302 -12.52 11.86 24.66
C ALA A 302 -13.93 11.30 24.94
N ARG A 303 -14.45 10.41 24.07
CA ARG A 303 -15.73 9.73 24.29
C ARG A 303 -15.66 8.65 25.36
N LEU A 304 -14.53 7.94 25.49
CA LEU A 304 -14.36 6.90 26.51
C LEU A 304 -14.25 7.45 27.92
N ARG A 305 -13.75 8.69 28.08
CA ARG A 305 -13.71 9.40 29.36
C ARG A 305 -15.07 9.93 29.81
N ASP A 306 -16.05 10.02 28.91
CA ASP A 306 -17.41 10.43 29.24
C ASP A 306 -18.14 9.30 30.01
N PRO A 307 -18.65 9.53 31.23
CA PRO A 307 -19.44 8.54 31.97
C PRO A 307 -20.67 8.05 31.21
N GLU A 308 -21.20 8.84 30.29
CA GLU A 308 -22.34 8.50 29.42
C GLU A 308 -21.89 8.22 27.97
N GLY A 309 -20.61 7.86 27.76
CA GLY A 309 -20.05 7.51 26.46
C GLY A 309 -20.60 6.22 25.83
N PRO A 310 -20.41 6.04 24.52
CA PRO A 310 -20.91 4.89 23.77
C PRO A 310 -20.08 3.62 23.99
N ASP A 311 -20.65 2.45 23.67
CA ASP A 311 -19.86 1.25 23.39
C ASP A 311 -19.07 1.46 22.09
N ILE A 312 -17.76 1.24 22.10
CA ILE A 312 -16.86 1.41 20.96
C ILE A 312 -16.28 0.05 20.57
N VAL A 313 -16.64 -0.43 19.38
CA VAL A 313 -16.17 -1.70 18.81
C VAL A 313 -15.45 -1.43 17.50
N VAL A 314 -14.20 -1.89 17.41
CA VAL A 314 -13.41 -1.86 16.17
C VAL A 314 -13.05 -3.29 15.76
N VAL A 315 -13.39 -3.69 14.55
CA VAL A 315 -12.99 -4.96 13.95
C VAL A 315 -11.80 -4.70 13.02
N SER A 316 -10.68 -5.38 13.26
CA SER A 316 -9.42 -5.14 12.54
C SER A 316 -8.58 -6.43 12.45
N PRO A 317 -7.83 -6.66 11.36
CA PRO A 317 -7.07 -7.91 11.20
C PRO A 317 -5.90 -7.99 12.18
N SER A 318 -5.59 -9.15 12.76
CA SER A 318 -4.52 -9.31 13.76
C SER A 318 -3.13 -9.06 13.18
N THR A 319 -2.91 -9.47 11.93
CA THR A 319 -1.71 -9.22 11.11
C THR A 319 -2.10 -8.50 9.84
N GLN A 320 -1.23 -7.64 9.33
CA GLN A 320 -1.47 -6.91 8.09
C GLN A 320 -0.84 -7.66 6.90
N SER A 321 -1.39 -7.46 5.71
CA SER A 321 -0.81 -8.03 4.49
C SER A 321 0.53 -7.36 4.22
N GLY A 322 1.59 -8.16 4.01
CA GLY A 322 2.93 -7.66 3.70
C GLY A 322 3.88 -7.59 4.91
N TRP A 323 5.16 -7.85 4.64
CA TRP A 323 6.21 -7.94 5.67
C TRP A 323 6.53 -6.57 6.30
N LEU A 324 6.48 -5.50 5.52
CA LEU A 324 6.81 -4.14 5.96
C LEU A 324 5.68 -3.54 6.80
N GLU A 325 4.44 -3.75 6.38
CA GLU A 325 3.21 -3.30 7.02
C GLU A 325 3.09 -3.94 8.41
N THR A 326 3.26 -5.26 8.50
CA THR A 326 3.23 -6.00 9.77
C THR A 326 4.25 -5.47 10.78
N SER A 327 5.45 -5.11 10.31
CA SER A 327 6.56 -4.66 11.17
C SER A 327 6.44 -3.20 11.62
N THR A 328 5.50 -2.42 11.06
CA THR A 328 5.36 -0.97 11.31
C THR A 328 3.96 -0.60 11.77
N MET A 329 2.94 -0.83 10.94
CA MET A 329 1.55 -0.48 11.23
C MET A 329 0.96 -1.30 12.38
N GLY A 330 1.38 -2.56 12.54
CA GLY A 330 0.96 -3.42 13.66
C GLY A 330 1.39 -2.87 15.02
N VAL A 331 2.58 -2.28 15.09
CA VAL A 331 3.14 -1.64 16.30
C VAL A 331 2.38 -0.36 16.61
N LEU A 332 2.09 0.47 15.61
CA LEU A 332 1.33 1.71 15.80
C LEU A 332 -0.08 1.43 16.32
N ARG A 333 -0.77 0.44 15.74
CA ARG A 333 -2.09 0.01 16.22
C ARG A 333 -2.03 -0.45 17.67
N SER A 334 -1.06 -1.30 18.02
CA SER A 334 -0.94 -1.81 19.38
C SER A 334 -0.74 -0.70 20.41
N ARG A 335 0.07 0.32 20.08
CA ARG A 335 0.26 1.52 20.93
C ARG A 335 -1.06 2.27 21.16
N ILE A 336 -1.77 2.65 20.09
CA ILE A 336 -3.06 3.36 20.18
C ILE A 336 -4.11 2.51 20.89
N HIS A 337 -4.18 1.22 20.59
CA HIS A 337 -5.08 0.31 21.28
C HIS A 337 -4.79 0.28 22.79
N GLY A 338 -3.52 0.19 23.19
CA GLY A 338 -3.12 0.26 24.60
C GLY A 338 -3.44 1.59 25.27
N ASP A 339 -3.28 2.72 24.58
CA ASP A 339 -3.67 4.04 25.10
C ASP A 339 -5.19 4.11 25.36
N LEU A 340 -6.01 3.63 24.42
CA LEU A 340 -7.46 3.62 24.56
C LEU A 340 -7.94 2.64 25.63
N VAL A 341 -7.31 1.46 25.77
CA VAL A 341 -7.60 0.52 26.86
C VAL A 341 -7.29 1.17 28.22
N ARG A 342 -6.21 1.94 28.34
CA ARG A 342 -5.89 2.68 29.58
C ARG A 342 -6.87 3.81 29.86
N ALA A 343 -7.39 4.48 28.84
CA ALA A 343 -8.35 5.56 28.98
C ALA A 343 -9.79 5.08 29.27
N ASP A 344 -10.12 3.85 28.90
CA ASP A 344 -11.44 3.25 29.11
C ASP A 344 -11.65 2.79 30.57
N SER A 345 -12.03 3.72 31.44
CA SER A 345 -12.40 3.42 32.83
C SER A 345 -13.74 2.71 32.99
N HIS A 346 -14.51 2.56 31.91
CA HIS A 346 -15.89 2.08 31.94
C HIS A 346 -16.09 0.73 31.26
N GLY A 347 -15.05 0.16 30.64
CA GLY A 347 -15.11 -1.12 29.95
C GLY A 347 -15.90 -1.08 28.63
N ARG A 348 -16.00 0.11 28.01
CA ARG A 348 -16.78 0.39 26.79
C ARG A 348 -15.98 0.30 25.50
N TYR A 349 -14.72 -0.10 25.51
CA TYR A 349 -13.90 -0.20 24.30
C TYR A 349 -13.39 -1.62 24.04
N ARG A 350 -13.60 -2.13 22.82
CA ARG A 350 -13.03 -3.41 22.37
C ARG A 350 -12.54 -3.34 20.93
N VAL A 351 -11.39 -3.96 20.69
CA VAL A 351 -10.92 -4.28 19.34
C VAL A 351 -10.98 -5.78 19.14
N TYR A 352 -11.65 -6.24 18.09
CA TYR A 352 -11.76 -7.65 17.74
C TYR A 352 -11.04 -7.95 16.44
N CYS A 353 -10.54 -9.17 16.31
CA CYS A 353 -10.26 -9.79 15.03
C CYS A 353 -11.26 -10.95 14.82
N PRO A 354 -11.87 -11.12 13.64
CA PRO A 354 -12.67 -12.30 13.32
C PRO A 354 -11.76 -13.50 13.09
N TRP A 355 -12.04 -14.61 13.77
CA TRP A 355 -11.24 -15.84 13.71
C TRP A 355 -12.00 -16.93 12.97
N LEU A 356 -11.27 -17.64 12.11
CA LEU A 356 -11.73 -18.81 11.38
C LEU A 356 -11.01 -20.05 11.93
N ASP A 357 -11.76 -21.10 12.26
CA ASP A 357 -11.25 -22.41 12.67
C ASP A 357 -10.69 -23.18 11.46
N ASP A 358 -9.45 -23.65 11.57
CA ASP A 358 -8.77 -24.42 10.53
C ASP A 358 -9.04 -25.93 10.58
N GLY A 359 -9.83 -26.40 11.55
CA GLY A 359 -10.21 -27.80 11.73
C GLY A 359 -9.09 -28.67 12.33
N GLY A 360 -7.86 -28.15 12.47
CA GLY A 360 -6.72 -28.80 13.11
C GLY A 360 -6.47 -28.34 14.56
N GLY A 361 -7.37 -27.51 15.10
CA GLY A 361 -7.22 -26.86 16.40
C GLY A 361 -6.42 -25.55 16.37
N GLY A 362 -6.02 -25.10 15.18
CA GLY A 362 -5.47 -23.77 14.94
C GLY A 362 -6.56 -22.80 14.49
N HIS A 363 -6.19 -21.52 14.43
CA HIS A 363 -7.10 -20.46 14.03
C HIS A 363 -6.37 -19.41 13.22
N THR A 364 -7.05 -18.84 12.22
CA THR A 364 -6.53 -17.77 11.37
C THR A 364 -7.42 -16.54 11.49
N CYS A 365 -6.82 -15.36 11.63
CA CYS A 365 -7.56 -14.10 11.56
C CYS A 365 -8.01 -13.85 10.12
N LEU A 366 -9.28 -13.54 9.94
CA LEU A 366 -9.82 -13.05 8.67
C LEU A 366 -9.15 -11.72 8.31
N ASN A 367 -8.74 -11.59 7.05
CA ASN A 367 -8.17 -10.33 6.57
C ASN A 367 -9.30 -9.31 6.33
N VAL A 368 -9.60 -8.52 7.35
CA VAL A 368 -10.59 -7.44 7.28
C VAL A 368 -9.97 -6.23 6.59
N HIS A 369 -10.46 -5.95 5.38
CA HIS A 369 -10.06 -4.81 4.54
C HIS A 369 -11.14 -3.71 4.48
N SER A 370 -12.34 -3.96 5.02
CA SER A 370 -13.43 -2.99 5.15
C SER A 370 -12.97 -1.62 5.64
N LYS A 371 -13.69 -0.57 5.24
CA LYS A 371 -13.57 0.78 5.79
C LYS A 371 -14.97 1.35 6.06
N ILE A 372 -15.59 0.88 7.13
CA ILE A 372 -16.95 1.25 7.52
C ILE A 372 -16.98 1.77 8.96
N LEU A 373 -17.78 2.81 9.18
CA LEU A 373 -18.12 3.35 10.50
C LEU A 373 -19.63 3.49 10.61
N ILE A 374 -20.21 2.93 11.68
CA ILE A 374 -21.61 3.08 12.04
C ILE A 374 -21.69 3.71 13.43
N VAL A 375 -22.45 4.80 13.55
CA VAL A 375 -22.67 5.51 14.82
C VAL A 375 -24.15 5.51 15.15
N ASP A 376 -24.49 4.95 16.30
CA ASP A 376 -25.84 4.91 16.89
C ASP A 376 -26.95 4.37 15.97
N ASP A 377 -26.58 3.64 14.92
CA ASP A 377 -27.43 3.26 13.79
C ASP A 377 -28.05 4.46 13.03
N GLU A 378 -27.57 5.68 13.29
CA GLU A 378 -28.07 6.94 12.72
C GLU A 378 -27.14 7.51 11.65
N LEU A 379 -25.88 7.07 11.64
CA LEU A 379 -24.91 7.42 10.62
C LEU A 379 -24.18 6.17 10.15
N LEU A 380 -24.06 6.04 8.83
CA LEU A 380 -23.19 5.08 8.16
C LEU A 380 -22.18 5.86 7.30
N ILE A 381 -20.89 5.55 7.42
CA ILE A 381 -19.83 6.00 6.51
C ILE A 381 -19.15 4.77 5.93
N THR A 382 -18.97 4.71 4.61
CA THR A 382 -18.25 3.61 3.95
C THR A 382 -17.49 4.09 2.71
N GLY A 383 -16.35 3.50 2.41
CA GLY A 383 -15.58 3.84 1.21
C GLY A 383 -14.15 3.34 1.24
N SER A 384 -13.19 4.19 0.87
CA SER A 384 -11.79 3.80 0.74
C SER A 384 -10.91 4.16 1.94
N ALA A 385 -11.36 5.07 2.82
CA ALA A 385 -10.53 5.68 3.86
C ALA A 385 -10.32 4.78 5.10
N ASN A 386 -9.06 4.46 5.40
CA ASN A 386 -8.71 3.77 6.63
C ASN A 386 -8.76 4.70 7.85
N LEU A 387 -8.81 4.16 9.06
CA LEU A 387 -8.58 4.92 10.30
C LEU A 387 -7.07 5.11 10.55
N SER A 388 -6.35 5.54 9.52
CA SER A 388 -4.91 5.81 9.51
C SER A 388 -4.63 7.29 9.28
N GLY A 389 -3.50 7.78 9.76
CA GLY A 389 -3.08 9.15 9.51
C GLY A 389 -3.04 9.46 8.01
N ARG A 390 -2.56 8.50 7.21
CA ARG A 390 -2.52 8.63 5.75
C ARG A 390 -3.89 8.91 5.13
N SER A 391 -4.91 8.11 5.43
CA SER A 391 -6.25 8.31 4.85
C SER A 391 -6.94 9.58 5.37
N MET A 392 -6.56 10.06 6.55
CA MET A 392 -7.10 11.29 7.14
C MET A 392 -6.49 12.58 6.55
N GLY A 393 -5.37 12.52 5.82
CA GLY A 393 -4.80 13.75 5.24
C GLY A 393 -3.78 13.65 4.12
N LEU A 394 -3.14 12.49 3.90
CA LEU A 394 -2.08 12.34 2.92
C LEU A 394 -2.53 11.63 1.63
N ASP A 395 -3.24 10.52 1.77
CA ASP A 395 -3.71 9.72 0.63
C ASP A 395 -5.04 10.27 0.11
N THR A 396 -5.30 10.04 -1.17
CA THR A 396 -6.56 10.52 -1.76
C THR A 396 -7.65 9.49 -1.53
N GLU A 397 -8.76 9.91 -0.93
CA GLU A 397 -9.83 9.02 -0.47
C GLU A 397 -11.22 9.51 -0.90
N CYS A 398 -12.18 8.60 -0.95
CA CYS A 398 -13.58 8.89 -1.26
C CYS A 398 -14.49 7.96 -0.45
N ASN A 399 -15.41 8.54 0.31
CA ASN A 399 -16.42 7.82 1.06
C ASN A 399 -17.82 8.33 0.72
N LEU A 400 -18.80 7.44 0.90
CA LEU A 400 -20.22 7.76 0.96
C LEU A 400 -20.67 7.75 2.43
N ALA A 401 -21.58 8.66 2.77
CA ALA A 401 -22.21 8.69 4.08
C ALA A 401 -23.72 8.87 4.01
N ILE A 402 -24.44 8.18 4.88
CA ILE A 402 -25.90 8.25 5.04
C ILE A 402 -26.20 8.63 6.48
N GLU A 403 -26.99 9.68 6.64
CA GLU A 403 -27.54 10.10 7.93
C GLU A 403 -29.04 9.82 7.93
N ALA A 404 -29.53 9.11 8.94
CA ALA A 404 -30.93 8.74 9.04
C ALA A 404 -31.84 9.94 9.31
N LYS A 405 -31.35 10.99 9.99
CA LYS A 405 -32.13 12.19 10.35
C LYS A 405 -33.44 11.85 11.08
N ASN A 406 -33.41 10.82 11.94
CA ASN A 406 -34.58 10.22 12.61
C ASN A 406 -35.58 9.51 11.68
N ASP A 407 -35.19 9.15 10.46
CA ASP A 407 -35.95 8.23 9.61
C ASP A 407 -35.74 6.79 10.10
N GLU A 408 -36.79 6.21 10.69
CA GLU A 408 -36.76 4.86 11.26
C GLU A 408 -36.39 3.78 10.22
N GLN A 409 -36.74 3.97 8.94
CA GLN A 409 -36.40 3.01 7.89
C GLN A 409 -34.91 3.03 7.61
N ILE A 410 -34.30 4.22 7.56
CA ILE A 410 -32.86 4.36 7.36
C ILE A 410 -32.11 3.80 8.58
N SER A 411 -32.53 4.15 9.80
CA SER A 411 -31.87 3.65 11.02
C SER A 411 -31.95 2.13 11.13
N LEU A 412 -33.11 1.53 10.83
CA LEU A 412 -33.27 0.08 10.80
C LEU A 412 -32.38 -0.58 9.73
N ALA A 413 -32.25 0.05 8.56
CA ALA A 413 -31.43 -0.48 7.47
C ALA A 413 -29.93 -0.46 7.86
N ILE A 414 -29.45 0.62 8.50
CA ILE A 414 -28.08 0.73 9.03
C ILE A 414 -27.85 -0.31 10.15
N ALA A 415 -28.79 -0.45 11.10
CA ALA A 415 -28.71 -1.45 12.15
C ALA A 415 -28.66 -2.87 11.60
N THR A 416 -29.46 -3.15 10.56
CA THR A 416 -29.50 -4.45 9.87
C THR A 416 -28.16 -4.75 9.19
N LEU A 417 -27.52 -3.77 8.55
CA LEU A 417 -26.18 -3.92 8.00
C LEU A 417 -25.15 -4.24 9.10
N ARG A 418 -25.12 -3.47 10.19
CA ARG A 418 -24.23 -3.74 11.34
C ARG A 418 -24.41 -5.18 11.83
N ASN A 419 -25.66 -5.59 12.02
CA ASN A 419 -25.98 -6.92 12.52
C ASN A 419 -25.63 -8.03 11.52
N ARG A 420 -25.74 -7.78 10.21
CA ARG A 420 -25.29 -8.69 9.14
C ARG A 420 -23.78 -8.91 9.21
N LEU A 421 -22.99 -7.83 9.30
CA LEU A 421 -21.53 -7.89 9.38
C LEU A 421 -21.06 -8.62 10.65
N LEU A 422 -21.63 -8.27 11.81
CA LEU A 422 -21.35 -8.98 13.05
C LEU A 422 -21.77 -10.45 13.00
N GLY A 423 -22.91 -10.74 12.39
CA GLY A 423 -23.45 -12.09 12.24
C GLY A 423 -22.55 -12.97 11.39
N GLU A 424 -22.03 -12.42 10.29
CA GLU A 424 -21.02 -13.05 9.47
C GLU A 424 -19.79 -13.46 10.30
N HIS A 425 -19.21 -12.53 11.07
CA HIS A 425 -18.02 -12.81 11.90
C HIS A 425 -18.28 -13.80 13.05
N LEU A 426 -19.53 -13.93 13.49
CA LEU A 426 -19.95 -14.75 14.64
C LEU A 426 -20.63 -16.07 14.26
N ASP A 427 -20.83 -16.36 12.98
CA ASP A 427 -21.64 -17.50 12.48
C ASP A 427 -23.08 -17.43 13.01
N ARG A 428 -23.71 -16.26 12.89
CA ARG A 428 -25.08 -15.94 13.34
C ARG A 428 -25.83 -15.18 12.26
N ASP A 429 -27.16 -15.32 12.24
CA ASP A 429 -28.01 -14.44 11.45
C ASP A 429 -28.15 -13.05 12.11
N ALA A 430 -28.47 -12.04 11.30
CA ALA A 430 -28.58 -10.65 11.77
C ALA A 430 -29.65 -10.45 12.87
N ALA A 431 -30.74 -11.23 12.85
CA ALA A 431 -31.81 -11.11 13.86
C ALA A 431 -31.36 -11.65 15.22
N SER A 432 -30.59 -12.74 15.24
CA SER A 432 -29.94 -13.26 16.44
C SER A 432 -28.95 -12.25 17.05
N VAL A 433 -28.20 -11.53 16.21
CA VAL A 433 -27.29 -10.46 16.66
C VAL A 433 -28.07 -9.31 17.28
N ASP A 434 -29.12 -8.83 16.60
CA ASP A 434 -29.98 -7.78 17.12
C ASP A 434 -30.59 -8.13 18.49
N GLU A 435 -31.13 -9.35 18.60
CA GLU A 435 -31.71 -9.85 19.83
C GLU A 435 -30.69 -9.92 20.97
N ALA A 436 -29.46 -10.36 20.70
CA ALA A 436 -28.40 -10.41 21.68
C ALA A 436 -27.99 -9.01 22.17
N ILE A 437 -27.79 -8.05 21.25
CA ILE A 437 -27.45 -6.66 21.59
C ILE A 437 -28.54 -6.04 22.46
N ARG A 438 -29.82 -6.22 22.11
CA ARG A 438 -30.95 -5.70 22.90
C ARG A 438 -31.07 -6.37 24.26
N LYS A 439 -31.05 -7.70 24.33
CA LYS A 439 -31.19 -8.44 25.60
C LYS A 439 -30.04 -8.19 26.57
N ARG A 440 -28.83 -7.97 26.06
CA ARG A 440 -27.63 -7.73 26.87
C ARG A 440 -27.40 -6.25 27.16
N GLY A 441 -28.16 -5.35 26.54
CA GLY A 441 -28.13 -3.92 26.82
C GLY A 441 -26.92 -3.17 26.26
N GLY A 442 -26.21 -3.73 25.27
CA GLY A 442 -24.97 -3.16 24.75
C GLY A 442 -24.40 -3.92 23.56
N LEU A 443 -23.63 -3.23 22.72
CA LEU A 443 -23.00 -3.80 21.54
C LEU A 443 -21.92 -4.81 21.96
N ILE A 444 -21.05 -4.43 22.90
CA ILE A 444 -19.97 -5.31 23.39
C ILE A 444 -20.58 -6.54 24.07
N ALA A 445 -21.54 -6.34 24.97
CA ALA A 445 -22.18 -7.43 25.71
C ALA A 445 -22.94 -8.40 24.78
N GLY A 446 -23.56 -7.89 23.71
CA GLY A 446 -24.19 -8.69 22.67
C GLY A 446 -23.19 -9.56 21.91
N ILE A 447 -22.06 -8.97 21.48
CA ILE A 447 -20.97 -9.68 20.81
C ILE A 447 -20.42 -10.79 21.71
N GLU A 448 -20.07 -10.47 22.95
CA GLU A 448 -19.52 -11.42 23.91
C GLU A 448 -20.45 -12.61 24.15
N ALA A 449 -21.77 -12.38 24.20
CA ALA A 449 -22.77 -13.45 24.36
C ALA A 449 -22.89 -14.40 23.16
N LEU A 450 -22.45 -13.97 21.98
CA LEU A 450 -22.58 -14.73 20.73
C LEU A 450 -21.30 -15.43 20.28
N ARG A 451 -20.15 -15.12 20.90
CA ARG A 451 -18.85 -15.72 20.58
C ARG A 451 -18.91 -17.25 20.61
N GLY A 452 -18.48 -17.87 19.52
CA GLY A 452 -18.52 -19.32 19.30
C GLY A 452 -17.13 -19.96 19.20
N ARG A 453 -17.12 -21.24 18.80
CA ARG A 453 -15.90 -22.03 18.56
C ARG A 453 -15.42 -21.99 17.10
N ARG A 454 -16.35 -22.06 16.13
CA ARG A 454 -16.05 -22.23 14.69
C ARG A 454 -15.68 -20.93 13.97
N ARG A 455 -16.54 -19.91 14.07
CA ARG A 455 -16.20 -18.51 13.78
C ARG A 455 -16.52 -17.70 15.01
N SER A 456 -15.64 -16.76 15.34
CA SER A 456 -15.75 -16.00 16.57
C SER A 456 -14.95 -14.72 16.45
N MET A 457 -15.39 -13.68 17.13
CA MET A 457 -14.59 -12.48 17.31
C MET A 457 -13.74 -12.63 18.57
N ARG A 458 -12.41 -12.56 18.42
CA ARG A 458 -11.49 -12.57 19.57
C ARG A 458 -10.97 -11.16 19.85
N PRO A 459 -11.04 -10.70 21.11
CA PRO A 459 -10.39 -9.46 21.50
C PRO A 459 -8.89 -9.51 21.15
N LEU A 460 -8.38 -8.45 20.54
CA LEU A 460 -6.95 -8.26 20.38
C LEU A 460 -6.36 -7.80 21.71
N THR A 461 -5.17 -8.29 22.04
CA THR A 461 -4.42 -7.83 23.22
C THR A 461 -3.54 -6.64 22.83
N ALA A 462 -3.34 -5.72 23.79
CA ALA A 462 -2.45 -4.56 23.63
C ALA A 462 -0.95 -4.91 23.77
N GLU A 463 -0.62 -6.19 23.91
CA GLU A 463 0.77 -6.61 24.12
C GLU A 463 1.54 -6.54 22.79
N THR A 464 2.52 -5.64 22.73
CA THR A 464 3.61 -5.75 21.75
C THR A 464 4.59 -6.79 22.26
N THR A 465 5.05 -7.71 21.41
CA THR A 465 6.25 -8.49 21.72
C THR A 465 7.37 -7.51 22.06
N GLU A 466 7.87 -7.57 23.30
CA GLU A 466 8.59 -6.47 23.98
C GLU A 466 9.93 -6.03 23.34
N ASP A 467 10.41 -6.66 22.26
CA ASP A 467 11.74 -6.37 21.71
C ASP A 467 11.80 -5.35 20.54
N TRP A 468 10.70 -5.09 19.84
CA TRP A 468 10.76 -4.24 18.61
C TRP A 468 10.19 -2.83 18.79
N SER A 469 9.37 -2.58 19.81
CA SER A 469 8.67 -1.31 20.02
C SER A 469 9.63 -0.11 20.20
N ALA A 470 10.83 -0.33 20.77
CA ALA A 470 11.85 0.71 20.94
C ALA A 470 12.62 1.05 19.65
N LEU A 471 12.55 0.19 18.62
CA LEU A 471 13.30 0.31 17.37
C LEU A 471 12.47 0.90 16.21
N VAL A 472 11.15 0.91 16.34
CA VAL A 472 10.22 1.39 15.31
C VAL A 472 10.08 2.92 15.38
N PRO A 473 10.26 3.65 14.26
CA PRO A 473 10.17 5.12 14.19
C PRO A 473 8.93 5.74 14.83
N ASP A 474 8.96 7.05 15.03
CA ASP A 474 7.79 7.80 15.49
C ASP A 474 6.64 7.70 14.47
N HIS A 475 5.41 7.83 14.97
CA HIS A 475 4.18 7.63 14.21
C HIS A 475 4.12 8.53 12.96
N SER A 476 4.60 9.77 13.06
CA SER A 476 4.65 10.76 11.98
C SER A 476 5.45 10.31 10.75
N VAL A 477 6.39 9.38 10.90
CA VAL A 477 7.25 8.91 9.79
C VAL A 477 6.63 7.71 9.06
N LEU A 478 5.87 6.89 9.78
CA LEU A 478 5.32 5.63 9.28
C LEU A 478 3.88 5.79 8.76
N ASP A 479 3.07 6.60 9.44
CA ASP A 479 1.68 6.89 9.09
C ASP A 479 1.38 8.40 9.13
N PRO A 480 2.05 9.20 8.29
CA PRO A 480 1.91 10.65 8.26
C PRO A 480 0.50 11.13 7.87
N GLU A 481 0.01 12.15 8.56
CA GLU A 481 -1.21 12.91 8.20
C GLU A 481 -0.94 14.03 7.18
N GLU A 482 0.32 14.47 7.04
CA GLU A 482 0.74 15.50 6.10
C GLU A 482 1.95 15.04 5.25
N SER A 483 2.21 15.71 4.13
CA SER A 483 3.36 15.37 3.29
C SER A 483 4.65 15.65 4.04
N ILE A 484 5.46 14.61 4.28
CA ILE A 484 6.78 14.76 4.87
C ILE A 484 7.72 15.33 3.80
N ASP A 485 8.36 16.47 4.08
CA ASP A 485 9.42 16.98 3.20
C ASP A 485 10.56 15.95 3.18
N ALA A 486 11.07 15.63 1.99
CA ALA A 486 12.21 14.73 1.84
C ALA A 486 13.44 15.23 2.64
N GLU A 487 13.56 16.55 2.83
CA GLU A 487 14.58 17.16 3.68
C GLU A 487 14.33 16.87 5.17
N GLN A 488 13.09 16.97 5.66
CA GLN A 488 12.70 16.61 7.04
C GLN A 488 12.79 15.11 7.33
N LEU A 489 12.39 14.24 6.39
CA LEU A 489 12.51 12.79 6.56
C LEU A 489 14.00 12.39 6.65
N MET A 490 14.86 13.03 5.84
CA MET A 490 16.30 12.90 5.98
C MET A 490 16.76 13.47 7.32
N GLU A 491 16.28 14.64 7.75
CA GLU A 491 16.66 15.27 9.02
C GLU A 491 16.25 14.43 10.25
N GLU A 492 15.08 13.78 10.27
CA GLU A 492 14.66 12.90 11.37
C GLU A 492 15.39 11.55 11.38
N VAL A 493 15.60 10.95 10.19
CA VAL A 493 16.37 9.71 10.04
C VAL A 493 17.86 9.92 10.31
N VAL A 494 18.38 11.13 10.08
CA VAL A 494 19.78 11.54 10.33
C VAL A 494 19.95 12.03 11.78
N SER A 495 19.05 12.84 12.33
CA SER A 495 19.14 13.39 13.69
C SER A 495 19.02 12.34 14.79
N ARG A 496 18.27 11.24 14.57
CA ARG A 496 18.32 10.09 15.51
C ARG A 496 19.53 9.18 15.30
N GLY A 497 20.21 9.27 14.16
CA GLY A 497 21.53 8.65 13.94
C GLY A 497 22.62 9.27 14.82
N GLU A 498 22.43 10.50 15.28
CA GLU A 498 23.35 11.22 16.17
C GLU A 498 23.24 10.81 17.65
N LYS A 499 22.15 10.13 18.06
CA LYS A 499 21.91 9.79 19.48
C LYS A 499 22.19 8.33 19.87
N ARG A 500 22.88 7.54 19.05
CA ARG A 500 23.40 6.24 19.54
C ARG A 500 24.75 6.48 20.23
N PRO A 501 24.89 6.17 21.53
CA PRO A 501 26.16 6.34 22.22
C PRO A 501 27.25 5.56 21.48
N LEU A 502 28.48 6.10 21.48
CA LEU A 502 29.65 5.48 20.84
C LEU A 502 29.74 3.97 21.17
N ALA A 503 29.37 3.61 22.39
CA ALA A 503 29.28 2.25 22.91
C ALA A 503 28.42 1.29 22.07
N THR A 504 27.26 1.71 21.55
CA THR A 504 26.37 0.84 20.77
C THR A 504 26.93 0.55 19.39
N ARG A 505 27.68 1.51 18.80
CA ARG A 505 28.39 1.32 17.53
C ARG A 505 29.57 0.36 17.71
N THR A 506 30.31 0.51 18.81
CA THR A 506 31.38 -0.41 19.21
C THR A 506 30.85 -1.82 19.49
N LEU A 507 29.69 -1.94 20.15
CA LEU A 507 29.05 -3.22 20.46
C LEU A 507 28.61 -3.96 19.19
N ALA A 508 28.06 -3.27 18.19
CA ALA A 508 27.69 -3.90 16.90
C ALA A 508 28.92 -4.43 16.15
N ILE A 509 30.04 -3.69 16.17
CA ILE A 509 31.32 -4.15 15.59
C ILE A 509 31.85 -5.36 16.37
N ILE A 510 31.82 -5.33 17.70
CA ILE A 510 32.22 -6.45 18.56
C ILE A 510 31.34 -7.68 18.30
N LEU A 511 30.03 -7.50 18.14
CA LEU A 511 29.09 -8.59 17.87
C LEU A 511 29.36 -9.23 16.50
N VAL A 512 29.60 -8.43 15.46
CA VAL A 512 29.96 -8.95 14.13
C VAL A 512 31.29 -9.69 14.17
N ILE A 513 32.30 -9.14 14.85
CA ILE A 513 33.59 -9.83 15.06
C ILE A 513 33.39 -11.13 15.86
N GLY A 514 32.53 -11.11 16.88
CA GLY A 514 32.19 -12.27 17.71
C GLY A 514 31.49 -13.38 16.93
N VAL A 515 30.50 -13.04 16.10
CA VAL A 515 29.81 -13.99 15.22
C VAL A 515 30.77 -14.59 14.19
N LEU A 516 31.60 -13.77 13.55
CA LEU A 516 32.62 -14.24 12.62
C LEU A 516 33.67 -15.13 13.30
N SER A 517 34.06 -14.83 14.54
CA SER A 517 34.97 -15.66 15.33
C SER A 517 34.30 -16.97 15.76
N ALA A 518 33.02 -16.96 16.12
CA ALA A 518 32.26 -18.15 16.46
C ALA A 518 32.09 -19.06 15.23
N LEU A 519 31.81 -18.49 14.06
CA LEU A 519 31.77 -19.22 12.78
C LEU A 519 33.15 -19.80 12.42
N ALA A 520 34.23 -19.05 12.65
CA ALA A 520 35.61 -19.53 12.47
C ALA A 520 35.93 -20.73 13.38
N LEU A 521 35.54 -20.65 14.65
CA LEU A 521 35.72 -21.72 15.63
C LEU A 521 34.85 -22.94 15.28
N ALA A 522 33.59 -22.73 14.92
CA ALA A 522 32.70 -23.79 14.46
C ALA A 522 33.27 -24.48 13.21
N TRP A 523 33.76 -23.72 12.23
CA TRP A 523 34.39 -24.26 11.03
C TRP A 523 35.67 -25.07 11.32
N ARG A 524 36.45 -24.66 12.33
CA ARG A 524 37.69 -25.35 12.75
C ARG A 524 37.42 -26.63 13.54
N TYR A 525 36.39 -26.64 14.37
CA TYR A 525 36.16 -27.69 15.37
C TYR A 525 34.93 -28.56 15.10
N THR A 526 34.20 -28.34 14.01
CA THR A 526 33.05 -29.18 13.61
C THR A 526 33.19 -29.71 12.17
N PRO A 527 32.42 -30.74 11.77
CA PRO A 527 32.43 -31.29 10.40
C PRO A 527 31.85 -30.37 9.31
N LEU A 528 31.56 -29.10 9.62
CA LEU A 528 30.99 -28.13 8.67
C LEU A 528 31.82 -28.00 7.38
N ARG A 529 33.15 -28.18 7.47
CA ARG A 529 34.06 -28.16 6.31
C ARG A 529 33.83 -29.29 5.30
N ASP A 530 33.29 -30.42 5.76
CA ASP A 530 33.14 -31.63 4.95
C ASP A 530 31.86 -31.59 4.08
N TYR A 531 30.93 -30.66 4.36
CA TYR A 531 29.70 -30.43 3.60
C TYR A 531 29.85 -29.40 2.48
N VAL A 532 30.98 -28.69 2.39
CA VAL A 532 31.23 -27.67 1.37
C VAL A 532 32.28 -28.18 0.39
N ASN A 533 31.83 -28.57 -0.80
CA ASN A 533 32.67 -29.17 -1.84
C ASN A 533 33.50 -28.12 -2.59
N ALA A 534 34.41 -27.44 -1.87
CA ALA A 534 35.22 -26.32 -2.35
C ALA A 534 36.22 -26.73 -3.45
N GLU A 535 36.64 -28.00 -3.47
CA GLU A 535 37.58 -28.54 -4.47
C GLU A 535 36.96 -28.62 -5.87
N SER A 536 35.71 -29.07 -6.00
CA SER A 536 35.01 -29.12 -7.30
C SER A 536 34.79 -27.72 -7.89
N LEU A 537 34.51 -26.72 -7.03
CA LEU A 537 34.37 -25.32 -7.45
C LEU A 537 35.72 -24.71 -7.84
N ALA A 538 36.80 -25.08 -7.15
CA ALA A 538 38.16 -24.61 -7.43
C ALA A 538 38.70 -25.14 -8.76
N GLN A 539 38.55 -26.44 -9.03
CA GLN A 539 39.02 -27.07 -10.27
C GLN A 539 38.29 -26.57 -11.51
N ALA A 540 36.96 -26.39 -11.43
CA ALA A 540 36.18 -25.81 -12.53
C ALA A 540 36.54 -24.33 -12.80
N SER A 541 36.84 -23.56 -11.75
CA SER A 541 37.22 -22.16 -11.85
C SER A 541 38.61 -21.97 -12.46
N GLU A 542 39.57 -22.83 -12.10
CA GLU A 542 40.95 -22.74 -12.57
C GLU A 542 41.09 -23.04 -14.07
N GLY A 543 40.36 -24.06 -14.57
CA GLY A 543 40.31 -24.37 -16.01
C GLY A 543 39.66 -23.26 -16.84
N PHE A 544 38.64 -22.59 -16.31
CA PHE A 544 38.01 -21.46 -16.99
C PHE A 544 38.87 -20.18 -16.95
N ALA A 545 39.53 -19.89 -15.82
CA ALA A 545 40.36 -18.71 -15.65
C ALA A 545 41.57 -18.68 -16.61
N GLN A 546 42.09 -19.84 -17.01
CA GLN A 546 43.20 -19.98 -17.96
C GLN A 546 42.77 -19.88 -19.44
N SER A 547 41.47 -19.83 -19.74
CA SER A 547 40.99 -19.71 -21.11
C SER A 547 41.30 -18.32 -21.71
N PRO A 548 41.86 -18.22 -22.92
CA PRO A 548 42.08 -16.93 -23.60
C PRO A 548 40.79 -16.13 -23.82
N PHE A 549 39.63 -16.80 -23.86
CA PHE A 549 38.32 -16.18 -24.05
C PHE A 549 37.62 -15.83 -22.74
N ALA A 550 38.20 -16.17 -21.58
CA ALA A 550 37.56 -15.97 -20.28
C ALA A 550 37.14 -14.50 -20.04
N PRO A 551 37.96 -13.47 -20.36
CA PRO A 551 37.55 -12.07 -20.19
C PRO A 551 36.35 -11.70 -21.08
N LEU A 552 36.33 -12.19 -22.33
CA LEU A 552 35.23 -11.94 -23.25
C LEU A 552 33.92 -12.57 -22.76
N ILE A 553 33.99 -13.82 -22.26
CA ILE A 553 32.83 -14.52 -21.69
C ILE A 553 32.30 -13.77 -20.47
N VAL A 554 33.17 -13.29 -19.58
CA VAL A 554 32.79 -12.45 -18.44
C VAL A 554 32.07 -11.20 -18.92
N PHE A 555 32.61 -10.47 -19.90
CA PHE A 555 31.98 -9.24 -20.39
C PHE A 555 30.62 -9.50 -21.04
N VAL A 556 30.48 -10.58 -21.82
CA VAL A 556 29.19 -11.00 -22.39
C VAL A 556 28.20 -11.39 -21.29
N ALA A 557 28.65 -12.10 -20.26
CA ALA A 557 27.83 -12.48 -19.11
C ALA A 557 27.36 -11.24 -18.33
N PHE A 558 28.25 -10.25 -18.11
CA PHE A 558 27.86 -8.99 -17.46
C PHE A 558 26.85 -8.20 -18.28
N PHE A 559 27.07 -8.13 -19.59
CA PHE A 559 26.16 -7.43 -20.50
C PHE A 559 24.79 -8.11 -20.56
N GLY A 560 24.75 -9.42 -20.77
CA GLY A 560 23.53 -10.22 -20.78
C GLY A 560 22.80 -10.17 -19.44
N GLY A 561 23.52 -10.41 -18.33
CA GLY A 561 22.99 -10.33 -16.97
C GLY A 561 22.42 -8.94 -16.64
N GLY A 562 23.09 -7.87 -17.06
CA GLY A 562 22.59 -6.50 -16.93
C GLY A 562 21.29 -6.22 -17.68
N LEU A 563 21.03 -6.93 -18.80
CA LEU A 563 19.79 -6.82 -19.56
C LEU A 563 18.63 -7.60 -18.93
N ILE A 564 18.90 -8.77 -18.33
CA ILE A 564 17.90 -9.60 -17.64
C ILE A 564 17.84 -9.34 -16.11
N MET A 565 18.45 -8.24 -15.66
CA MET A 565 18.46 -7.77 -14.26
C MET A 565 19.06 -8.76 -13.24
N VAL A 566 20.04 -9.56 -13.65
CA VAL A 566 20.84 -10.36 -12.71
C VAL A 566 21.56 -9.41 -11.74
N PRO A 567 21.55 -9.68 -10.42
CA PRO A 567 22.24 -8.84 -9.45
C PRO A 567 23.74 -8.73 -9.78
N VAL A 568 24.21 -7.51 -10.06
CA VAL A 568 25.61 -7.25 -10.44
C VAL A 568 26.59 -7.71 -9.36
N THR A 569 26.18 -7.66 -8.09
CA THR A 569 26.97 -8.14 -6.95
C THR A 569 27.30 -9.63 -7.02
N VAL A 570 26.37 -10.45 -7.53
CA VAL A 570 26.58 -11.90 -7.73
C VAL A 570 27.64 -12.13 -8.81
N MET A 571 27.59 -11.35 -9.89
CA MET A 571 28.54 -11.45 -11.00
C MET A 571 29.93 -10.95 -10.60
N ILE A 572 30.02 -9.86 -9.82
CA ILE A 572 31.27 -9.37 -9.24
C ILE A 572 31.88 -10.45 -8.32
N ALA A 573 31.07 -11.05 -7.45
CA ALA A 573 31.52 -12.11 -6.54
C ALA A 573 32.02 -13.34 -7.32
N ALA A 574 31.26 -13.82 -8.31
CA ALA A 574 31.66 -14.94 -9.15
C ALA A 574 32.99 -14.66 -9.88
N THR A 575 33.16 -13.44 -10.40
CA THR A 575 34.39 -13.02 -11.08
C THR A 575 35.57 -12.95 -10.12
N GLY A 576 35.36 -12.48 -8.88
CA GLY A 576 36.35 -12.51 -7.81
C GLY A 576 36.77 -13.93 -7.39
N ILE A 577 35.82 -14.87 -7.34
CA ILE A 577 36.09 -16.29 -7.03
C ILE A 577 36.95 -16.92 -8.12
N VAL A 578 36.65 -16.63 -9.38
CA VAL A 578 37.28 -17.27 -10.53
C VAL A 578 38.67 -16.71 -10.82
N PHE A 579 38.85 -15.38 -10.78
CA PHE A 579 40.09 -14.72 -11.22
C PHE A 579 40.92 -14.15 -10.07
N GLY A 580 40.47 -14.31 -8.83
CA GLY A 580 41.12 -13.73 -7.65
C GLY A 580 40.93 -12.20 -7.57
N PRO A 581 41.56 -11.55 -6.58
CA PRO A 581 41.16 -10.20 -6.20
C PRO A 581 41.56 -9.11 -7.20
N LEU A 582 42.73 -9.23 -7.83
CA LEU A 582 43.23 -8.21 -8.76
C LEU A 582 42.55 -8.32 -10.13
N LEU A 583 42.68 -9.47 -10.80
CA LEU A 583 42.05 -9.68 -12.11
C LEU A 583 40.53 -9.69 -12.01
N GLY A 584 39.97 -10.24 -10.91
CA GLY A 584 38.55 -10.21 -10.64
C GLY A 584 38.00 -8.78 -10.51
N PHE A 585 38.73 -7.89 -9.85
CA PHE A 585 38.38 -6.46 -9.78
C PHE A 585 38.36 -5.81 -11.18
N PHE A 586 39.42 -6.00 -11.98
CA PHE A 586 39.49 -5.39 -13.31
C PHE A 586 38.42 -5.94 -14.26
N TYR A 587 38.22 -7.26 -14.30
CA TYR A 587 37.21 -7.88 -15.15
C TYR A 587 35.78 -7.52 -14.71
N ALA A 588 35.52 -7.46 -13.41
CA ALA A 588 34.23 -7.03 -12.89
C ALA A 588 33.95 -5.55 -13.20
N LEU A 589 34.93 -4.66 -12.98
CA LEU A 589 34.80 -3.22 -13.23
C LEU A 589 34.58 -2.92 -14.73
N VAL A 590 35.33 -3.61 -15.60
CA VAL A 590 35.14 -3.47 -17.06
C VAL A 590 33.80 -4.05 -17.48
N GLY A 591 33.45 -5.25 -17.00
CA GLY A 591 32.18 -5.92 -17.31
C GLY A 591 30.96 -5.09 -16.90
N GLU A 592 30.92 -4.60 -15.67
CA GLU A 592 29.81 -3.76 -15.17
C GLU A 592 29.75 -2.43 -15.91
N THR A 593 30.89 -1.83 -16.26
CA THR A 593 30.92 -0.61 -17.05
C THR A 593 30.37 -0.84 -18.46
N LEU A 594 30.77 -1.92 -19.14
CA LEU A 594 30.26 -2.27 -20.48
C LEU A 594 28.75 -2.54 -20.45
N ALA A 595 28.27 -3.27 -19.45
CA ALA A 595 26.84 -3.50 -19.25
C ALA A 595 26.09 -2.17 -19.02
N ALA A 596 26.64 -1.29 -18.18
CA ALA A 596 26.06 0.03 -17.91
C ALA A 596 25.99 0.90 -19.17
N VAL A 597 27.04 0.88 -19.99
CA VAL A 597 27.10 1.58 -21.29
C VAL A 597 26.05 1.04 -22.26
N GLY A 598 25.90 -0.28 -22.35
CA GLY A 598 24.87 -0.91 -23.18
C GLY A 598 23.46 -0.44 -22.84
N VAL A 599 23.11 -0.51 -21.55
CA VAL A 599 21.79 -0.09 -21.07
C VAL A 599 21.60 1.43 -21.17
N TYR A 600 22.67 2.22 -21.01
CA TYR A 600 22.65 3.67 -21.26
C TYR A 600 22.27 4.00 -22.71
N PHE A 601 22.91 3.35 -23.69
CA PHE A 601 22.56 3.59 -25.09
C PHE A 601 21.16 3.08 -25.44
N LEU A 602 20.71 1.99 -24.81
CA LEU A 602 19.32 1.53 -24.91
C LEU A 602 18.34 2.60 -24.39
N GLY A 603 18.61 3.19 -23.22
CA GLY A 603 17.81 4.27 -22.65
C GLY A 603 17.79 5.51 -23.54
N ARG A 604 18.95 5.87 -24.11
CA ARG A 604 19.07 6.99 -25.05
C ARG A 604 18.26 6.76 -26.33
N LYS A 605 18.20 5.53 -26.82
CA LYS A 605 17.41 5.14 -28.00
C LYS A 605 15.90 5.13 -27.71
N LEU A 606 15.49 4.62 -26.54
CA LEU A 606 14.08 4.55 -26.14
C LEU A 606 13.48 5.93 -25.84
N GLY A 607 14.33 6.88 -25.44
CA GLY A 607 13.94 8.26 -25.18
C GLY A 607 13.22 8.46 -23.83
N ARG A 608 13.18 9.72 -23.40
CA ARG A 608 12.69 10.13 -22.08
C ARG A 608 11.24 9.71 -21.78
N ALA A 609 10.37 9.71 -22.78
CA ALA A 609 8.96 9.36 -22.62
C ALA A 609 8.77 7.86 -22.31
N THR A 610 9.49 6.97 -23.01
CA THR A 610 9.39 5.53 -22.83
C THR A 610 10.03 5.07 -21.53
N VAL A 611 11.21 5.62 -21.20
CA VAL A 611 11.90 5.29 -19.94
C VAL A 611 11.12 5.80 -18.72
N ARG A 612 10.43 6.95 -18.85
CA ARG A 612 9.53 7.45 -17.80
C ARG A 612 8.37 6.51 -17.51
N ARG A 613 7.82 5.82 -18.52
CA ARG A 613 6.76 4.81 -18.33
C ARG A 613 7.27 3.53 -17.67
N ILE A 614 8.53 3.18 -17.88
CA ILE A 614 9.12 1.94 -17.33
C ILE A 614 9.64 2.14 -15.89
N ALA A 615 10.16 3.34 -15.56
CA ALA A 615 10.89 3.55 -14.32
C ALA A 615 10.11 4.27 -13.18
N GLY A 616 8.88 4.74 -13.43
CA GLY A 616 8.07 5.48 -12.45
C GLY A 616 8.60 6.89 -12.12
N LYS A 617 7.75 7.81 -11.63
CA LYS A 617 8.16 9.22 -11.44
C LYS A 617 9.12 9.49 -10.27
N ARG A 618 9.16 8.68 -9.19
CA ARG A 618 10.12 8.87 -8.07
C ARG A 618 11.58 8.87 -8.52
N ILE A 619 11.92 8.03 -9.50
CA ILE A 619 13.28 7.94 -10.03
C ILE A 619 13.56 9.08 -11.05
N ASN A 620 12.49 9.72 -11.55
CA ASN A 620 12.55 10.87 -12.46
C ASN A 620 12.81 12.19 -11.72
N GLU A 621 12.43 12.31 -10.45
CA GLU A 621 12.88 13.41 -9.58
C GLU A 621 14.37 13.31 -9.25
N LEU A 622 14.86 12.08 -9.03
CA LEU A 622 16.28 11.80 -8.93
C LEU A 622 17.00 12.18 -10.24
N SER A 623 16.44 11.85 -11.42
CA SER A 623 16.96 12.30 -12.74
C SER A 623 17.09 13.84 -12.83
N ARG A 624 16.10 14.59 -12.34
CA ARG A 624 16.14 16.08 -12.33
C ARG A 624 17.22 16.64 -11.40
N ARG A 625 17.46 16.02 -10.23
CA ARG A 625 18.54 16.43 -9.31
C ARG A 625 19.92 15.99 -9.82
N ILE A 626 20.02 14.82 -10.46
CA ILE A 626 21.25 14.29 -11.08
C ILE A 626 21.70 15.16 -12.27
N ALA A 627 20.76 15.62 -13.09
CA ALA A 627 21.05 16.40 -14.29
C ALA A 627 21.80 17.72 -14.04
N LYS A 628 21.76 18.28 -12.81
CA LYS A 628 22.43 19.55 -12.48
C LYS A 628 23.92 19.42 -12.12
N ARG A 629 24.46 18.21 -11.90
CA ARG A 629 25.87 17.99 -11.47
C ARG A 629 26.62 16.91 -12.25
N GLY A 630 26.09 16.45 -13.40
CA GLY A 630 26.77 15.59 -14.37
C GLY A 630 27.53 14.41 -13.75
N LEU A 631 28.86 14.50 -13.77
CA LEU A 631 29.79 13.49 -13.24
C LEU A 631 29.57 13.16 -11.75
N ILE A 632 29.49 14.18 -10.89
CA ILE A 632 29.39 14.01 -9.43
C ILE A 632 28.10 13.28 -9.08
N ALA A 633 27.02 13.58 -9.81
CA ALA A 633 25.74 12.95 -9.58
C ALA A 633 25.77 11.46 -9.90
N VAL A 634 26.44 11.06 -10.99
CA VAL A 634 26.63 9.64 -11.33
C VAL A 634 27.46 8.94 -10.26
N VAL A 635 28.57 9.55 -9.79
CA VAL A 635 29.41 8.97 -8.72
C VAL A 635 28.60 8.72 -7.43
N VAL A 636 27.83 9.70 -6.98
CA VAL A 636 27.02 9.59 -5.76
C VAL A 636 25.93 8.51 -5.90
N VAL A 637 25.25 8.46 -7.05
CA VAL A 637 24.20 7.47 -7.32
C VAL A 637 24.74 6.05 -7.36
N ARG A 638 26.00 5.85 -7.79
CA ARG A 638 26.66 4.54 -7.76
C ARG A 638 27.13 4.12 -6.37
N ALA A 639 27.49 5.09 -5.54
CA ALA A 639 27.91 4.84 -4.16
C ALA A 639 26.75 4.51 -3.22
N LEU A 640 25.50 4.86 -3.60
CA LEU A 640 24.31 4.65 -2.79
C LEU A 640 23.38 3.59 -3.42
N PRO A 641 22.79 2.67 -2.62
CA PRO A 641 21.87 1.65 -3.13
C PRO A 641 20.46 2.24 -3.38
N VAL A 642 20.34 3.18 -4.31
CA VAL A 642 19.10 3.95 -4.53
C VAL A 642 18.12 3.30 -5.51
N ALA A 643 18.60 2.47 -6.45
CA ALA A 643 17.78 1.79 -7.44
C ALA A 643 18.52 0.61 -8.08
N PRO A 644 17.81 -0.34 -8.74
CA PRO A 644 18.43 -1.42 -9.50
C PRO A 644 19.35 -0.92 -10.61
N PHE A 645 20.45 -1.65 -10.83
CA PHE A 645 21.53 -1.32 -11.78
C PHE A 645 21.01 -0.92 -13.18
N THR A 646 20.15 -1.75 -13.78
CA THR A 646 19.59 -1.54 -15.11
C THR A 646 18.78 -0.26 -15.21
N ILE A 647 17.99 0.06 -14.18
CA ILE A 647 17.12 1.24 -14.16
C ILE A 647 17.93 2.53 -14.11
N ILE A 648 18.96 2.59 -13.27
CA ILE A 648 19.87 3.75 -13.18
C ILE A 648 20.50 4.03 -14.55
N ASN A 649 20.98 2.98 -15.22
CA ASN A 649 21.63 3.10 -16.54
C ASN A 649 20.65 3.58 -17.61
N LEU A 650 19.44 3.01 -17.62
CA LEU A 650 18.40 3.34 -18.58
C LEU A 650 17.95 4.81 -18.44
N ILE A 651 17.78 5.27 -17.20
CA ILE A 651 17.44 6.67 -16.90
C ILE A 651 18.59 7.59 -17.26
N ALA A 652 19.82 7.25 -16.90
CA ALA A 652 20.98 8.06 -17.25
C ALA A 652 21.08 8.26 -18.76
N GLY A 653 20.82 7.21 -19.54
CA GLY A 653 20.76 7.24 -21.01
C GLY A 653 19.64 8.11 -21.57
N ALA A 654 18.46 8.07 -20.96
CA ALA A 654 17.31 8.86 -21.36
C ALA A 654 17.33 10.31 -20.83
N SER A 655 18.32 10.66 -19.99
CA SER A 655 18.49 11.97 -19.37
C SER A 655 19.55 12.82 -20.10
N HIS A 656 19.70 14.09 -19.73
CA HIS A 656 20.70 15.01 -20.31
C HIS A 656 22.14 14.78 -19.80
N ILE A 657 22.48 13.59 -19.28
CA ILE A 657 23.82 13.29 -18.80
C ILE A 657 24.71 13.04 -20.03
N SER A 658 25.90 13.64 -20.08
CA SER A 658 26.82 13.36 -21.18
C SER A 658 27.36 11.92 -21.06
N PHE A 659 27.60 11.26 -22.19
CA PHE A 659 28.18 9.91 -22.17
C PHE A 659 29.52 9.87 -21.40
N ARG A 660 30.32 10.95 -21.53
CA ARG A 660 31.58 11.10 -20.81
C ARG A 660 31.38 11.12 -19.29
N ASP A 661 30.43 11.91 -18.81
CA ASP A 661 30.12 12.01 -17.37
C ASP A 661 29.55 10.70 -16.82
N PHE A 662 28.71 10.04 -17.61
CA PHE A 662 28.16 8.73 -17.25
C PHE A 662 29.26 7.66 -17.16
N LEU A 663 30.14 7.59 -18.15
CA LEU A 663 31.23 6.60 -18.21
C LEU A 663 32.21 6.80 -17.05
N LEU A 664 32.76 8.01 -16.91
CA LEU A 664 33.72 8.33 -15.85
C LEU A 664 33.08 8.22 -14.47
N GLY A 665 31.85 8.69 -14.30
CA GLY A 665 31.13 8.63 -13.03
C GLY A 665 30.78 7.20 -12.62
N THR A 666 30.49 6.32 -13.59
CA THR A 666 30.26 4.91 -13.34
C THR A 666 31.54 4.21 -12.90
N ILE A 667 32.65 4.40 -13.60
CA ILE A 667 33.95 3.82 -13.23
C ILE A 667 34.38 4.29 -11.84
N ILE A 668 34.36 5.61 -11.58
CA ILE A 668 34.79 6.19 -10.30
C ILE A 668 33.85 5.77 -9.17
N GLY A 669 32.53 5.78 -9.42
CA GLY A 669 31.53 5.47 -8.40
C GLY A 669 31.45 4.00 -8.02
N MET A 670 31.74 3.08 -8.96
CA MET A 670 31.66 1.62 -8.71
C MET A 670 32.99 1.04 -8.23
N ALA A 671 34.14 1.56 -8.68
CA ALA A 671 35.45 0.98 -8.36
C ALA A 671 35.69 0.71 -6.86
N PRO A 672 35.40 1.62 -5.91
CA PRO A 672 35.60 1.34 -4.48
C PRO A 672 34.75 0.18 -3.98
N GLY A 673 33.47 0.13 -4.35
CA GLY A 673 32.54 -0.93 -3.94
C GLY A 673 32.91 -2.28 -4.54
N THR A 674 33.25 -2.30 -5.82
CA THR A 674 33.70 -3.49 -6.55
C THR A 674 35.00 -4.04 -5.95
N LEU A 675 35.96 -3.18 -5.62
CA LEU A 675 37.20 -3.59 -4.96
C LEU A 675 36.94 -4.19 -3.58
N VAL A 676 36.14 -3.54 -2.73
CA VAL A 676 35.80 -4.05 -1.40
C VAL A 676 35.10 -5.40 -1.49
N LEU A 677 34.13 -5.55 -2.39
CA LEU A 677 33.39 -6.79 -2.55
C LEU A 677 34.28 -7.94 -3.03
N VAL A 678 35.13 -7.70 -4.02
CA VAL A 678 36.06 -8.72 -4.53
C VAL A 678 37.07 -9.13 -3.46
N LEU A 679 37.64 -8.18 -2.71
CA LEU A 679 38.53 -8.48 -1.59
C LEU A 679 37.83 -9.24 -0.47
N PHE A 680 36.58 -8.89 -0.16
CA PHE A 680 35.77 -9.57 0.84
C PHE A 680 35.49 -11.03 0.44
N VAL A 681 35.09 -11.26 -0.81
CA VAL A 681 34.84 -12.60 -1.35
C VAL A 681 36.11 -13.43 -1.37
N ASP A 682 37.24 -12.86 -1.81
CA ASP A 682 38.56 -13.50 -1.74
C ASP A 682 38.90 -13.94 -0.31
N ARG A 683 38.68 -13.08 0.70
CA ARG A 683 38.89 -13.46 2.11
C ARG A 683 37.93 -14.51 2.61
N ILE A 684 36.67 -14.54 2.17
CA ILE A 684 35.73 -15.62 2.49
C ILE A 684 36.21 -16.95 1.91
N VAL A 685 36.58 -16.96 0.63
CA VAL A 685 37.11 -18.17 -0.02
C VAL A 685 38.38 -18.65 0.66
N ALA A 686 39.28 -17.72 1.03
CA ALA A 686 40.48 -18.03 1.81
C ALA A 686 40.14 -18.57 3.20
N ALA A 687 39.10 -18.05 3.87
CA ALA A 687 38.66 -18.54 5.18
C ALA A 687 38.07 -19.95 5.11
N VAL A 688 37.39 -20.27 4.01
CA VAL A 688 36.85 -21.62 3.74
C VAL A 688 37.98 -22.60 3.43
N ARG A 689 38.95 -22.23 2.57
CA ARG A 689 40.05 -23.10 2.12
C ARG A 689 41.16 -23.28 3.17
N ALA A 690 41.53 -22.21 3.87
CA ALA A 690 42.63 -22.17 4.82
C ALA A 690 42.26 -21.26 6.02
N PRO A 691 41.41 -21.75 6.95
CA PRO A 691 40.97 -20.97 8.10
C PRO A 691 42.17 -20.60 8.98
N GLY A 692 42.40 -19.30 9.19
CA GLY A 692 43.53 -18.80 9.97
C GLY A 692 43.24 -17.44 10.63
N PRO A 693 43.88 -17.11 11.77
CA PRO A 693 43.64 -15.86 12.50
C PRO A 693 43.83 -14.61 11.65
N LEU A 694 44.84 -14.62 10.76
CA LEU A 694 45.12 -13.53 9.84
C LEU A 694 43.98 -13.32 8.83
N THR A 695 43.38 -14.39 8.31
CA THR A 695 42.28 -14.33 7.33
C THR A 695 41.03 -13.70 7.95
N PHE A 696 40.66 -14.12 9.16
CA PHE A 696 39.51 -13.54 9.89
C PHE A 696 39.78 -12.09 10.33
N THR A 697 41.02 -11.76 10.69
CA THR A 697 41.41 -10.38 11.00
C THR A 697 41.26 -9.47 9.79
N LEU A 698 41.74 -9.90 8.62
CA LEU A 698 41.60 -9.15 7.37
C LEU A 698 40.12 -9.02 6.94
N LEU A 699 39.32 -10.07 7.13
CA LEU A 699 37.88 -10.04 6.86
C LEU A 699 37.17 -9.02 7.76
N ALA A 700 37.51 -8.98 9.05
CA ALA A 700 37.00 -7.98 9.99
C ALA A 700 37.42 -6.55 9.61
N ILE A 701 38.67 -6.35 9.16
CA ILE A 701 39.17 -5.05 8.69
C ILE A 701 38.40 -4.60 7.43
N ILE A 702 38.23 -5.47 6.43
CA ILE A 702 37.50 -5.14 5.19
C ILE A 702 36.04 -4.82 5.51
N ALA A 703 35.38 -5.61 6.35
CA ALA A 703 34.01 -5.34 6.80
C ALA A 703 33.92 -4.01 7.57
N GLY A 704 34.90 -3.72 8.43
CA GLY A 704 35.02 -2.46 9.17
C GLY A 704 35.21 -1.25 8.27
N ILE A 705 36.05 -1.34 7.23
CA ILE A 705 36.25 -0.28 6.24
C ILE A 705 34.98 -0.05 5.42
N ALA A 706 34.31 -1.12 4.98
CA ALA A 706 33.06 -1.04 4.24
C ALA A 706 31.98 -0.34 5.06
N LEU A 707 31.82 -0.75 6.32
CA LEU A 707 30.85 -0.17 7.25
C LEU A 707 31.21 1.29 7.60
N GLY A 708 32.48 1.56 7.91
CA GLY A 708 32.98 2.90 8.23
C GLY A 708 32.82 3.88 7.07
N GLY A 709 33.11 3.44 5.84
CA GLY A 709 32.91 4.23 4.62
C GLY A 709 31.44 4.55 4.37
N ALA A 710 30.55 3.56 4.51
CA ALA A 710 29.11 3.76 4.39
C ALA A 710 28.57 4.75 5.44
N LEU A 711 29.04 4.64 6.70
CA LEU A 711 28.67 5.55 7.79
C LEU A 711 29.22 6.98 7.57
N ALA A 712 30.45 7.13 7.10
CA ALA A 712 31.08 8.43 6.82
C ALA A 712 30.42 9.14 5.63
N LEU A 713 30.07 8.40 4.58
CA LEU A 713 29.32 8.93 3.43
C LEU A 713 27.93 9.41 3.87
N ARG A 714 27.26 8.64 4.73
CA ARG A 714 25.98 9.04 5.34
C ARG A 714 26.11 10.30 6.20
N ALA A 715 27.17 10.42 6.99
CA ALA A 715 27.43 11.60 7.83
C ALA A 715 27.70 12.87 7.00
N ARG A 716 28.46 12.76 5.91
CA ARG A 716 28.77 13.92 5.04
C ARG A 716 27.59 14.38 4.19
N LEU A 717 26.73 13.46 3.76
CA LEU A 717 25.54 13.79 2.96
C LEU A 717 24.36 14.29 3.82
N GLY A 718 24.42 14.15 5.15
CA GLY A 718 23.44 14.66 6.11
C GLY A 718 23.78 16.02 6.72
N ALA A 719 24.91 16.65 6.37
CA ALA A 719 25.28 17.96 6.89
C ALA A 719 24.50 19.08 6.16
N PRO A 720 23.76 19.96 6.86
CA PRO A 720 23.06 21.07 6.24
C PRO A 720 24.06 22.04 5.58
N PRO A 721 23.71 22.66 4.44
CA PRO A 721 24.59 23.63 3.80
C PRO A 721 24.81 24.84 4.73
N PRO A 722 26.00 25.45 4.73
CA PRO A 722 26.28 26.61 5.57
C PRO A 722 25.30 27.75 5.25
N LYS A 723 24.58 28.24 6.27
CA LYS A 723 23.66 29.39 6.15
C LYS A 723 24.41 30.56 5.50
N GLN A 724 23.97 30.97 4.31
CA GLN A 724 24.40 32.24 3.73
C GLN A 724 23.94 33.35 4.67
N ARG A 725 24.89 34.14 5.18
CA ARG A 725 24.59 35.36 5.94
C ARG A 725 23.90 36.34 5.00
N THR A 726 22.58 36.44 5.08
CA THR A 726 21.84 37.56 4.49
C THR A 726 22.10 38.79 5.35
N ASN A 727 22.91 39.71 4.84
CA ASN A 727 23.03 41.05 5.40
C ASN A 727 21.70 41.77 5.17
N HIS A 728 20.88 41.91 6.22
CA HIS A 728 19.79 42.88 6.21
C HIS A 728 20.37 44.28 6.51
N PRO A 729 20.11 45.30 5.67
CA PRO A 729 20.42 46.67 6.02
C PRO A 729 19.45 47.16 7.10
N ALA A 730 19.99 47.90 8.05
CA ALA A 730 19.26 48.46 9.18
C ALA A 730 18.08 49.33 8.74
N ALA A 731 16.92 49.13 9.37
CA ALA A 731 15.77 50.02 9.24
C ALA A 731 16.13 51.40 9.79
N ALA A 732 16.04 52.41 8.92
CA ALA A 732 16.06 53.81 9.31
C ALA A 732 14.82 54.11 10.16
N LYS A 733 15.05 54.70 11.33
CA LYS A 733 14.01 55.42 12.09
C LYS A 733 13.67 56.70 11.32
N GLY A 734 12.37 56.92 11.10
CA GLY A 734 11.80 58.20 10.69
C GLY A 734 10.51 58.41 11.48
N ASP A 735 10.57 59.43 12.36
CA ASP A 735 9.55 60.20 13.07
C ASP A 735 8.31 59.53 13.69
#